data_AF-A0A819WXM5-F1
#
_entry.id   AF-A0A819WXM5-F1
#
_cell.length_a   1.000
_cell.length_b   1.000
_cell.length_c   1.000
_cell.angle_alpha   90.00
_cell.angle_beta   90.00
_cell.angle_gamma   90.00
#
_symmetry.space_group_name_H-M   'P 1'
#
loop_
_entity.id
_entity.type
_entity.pdbx_description
1 polymer ?
#
loop_
_entity_poly.entity_id
_entity_poly.type
_entity_poly.pdbx_seq_one_letter_code
_entity_poly.pdbx_strand_id
1 'polypeptide(L)'
;LLSPQNVKDDNLFSWNYYRWWFLNGLWDNNTFWLQHILGTPLCNCYLRLCGARISLDAHVYTMIIDAPWLLDIGDGTWIADQTILNSLYFNDNNTFALHSVRIGCRCSISTRSILFGGVHMQDNIIVQPMSSVTGFITSRTIIDGEEHKSVSSDISITHSNRLLSKWHKIYQVITVISLICIHCTLLAIVYKVYSVEQIPLPISIAFCWTLWSITACFVTLFLLKFVVGSCAAGETYPIASWSYLHKVWLRQLVVSSFHHAWLLPTGYDYLYPFILRWLGAQVEDDVKLANIDIFLSYPTNLLKLETGVTTFGYVLVVPTEITLSGDHRVDWITLGSHTNLANGCSILPGSHLASHTMVGNLTRITRETNSNSGDVFIGVPARCMPFQMPIREAMEDQIKITQFWKTCVSHYISKCLLIGIYWSCGLISGSIIHTLIVCSLYQRHFYADDETIQQIIGKLEEDHRIFICSFLGNTQWLIRYFRACGANIGNNVIIPDVSSLFDYHLVTIGDHVRLNINAHIVCHTFEQRILKLVPVTVGNSCILMSNSIVMSGCKLMGNNRLYPFTLVMKNDLLQPNTLWKGLPAQSYVAKSILSRSVLVCDDIVKYQQKSNSSNRLSLWYEKISSIYTNVNELQFMNWGYADLDEHIDDNSGYYSKKLYQQVLANISLTDQNVLEVDCGRGAGAAWCTRTYAPHSYVGIDPSRDVINLCEQTYSTIPRLSFMIADPKPYLSLQNESMDVVLSIETTNIFDEIEAVKKFVNEITRVLTPNGYFLWCGLCNLDGSGLLIDYLTTNNGFIIKEKVNITRNVLHALDSQSNSRADFIDRYIQPTDQEYCRLLAGLPGTQLYDNMQQGRAEYWRVVFRKKTTKKTPIV
;
A
#
# COMPACT_ATOMS: atom_id res chain seq x y z
N LEU A 1 -16.46 -5.20 27.86
CA LEU A 1 -15.54 -6.32 28.21
C LEU A 1 -14.19 -6.26 27.48
N LEU A 2 -13.96 -5.29 26.60
CA LEU A 2 -12.63 -4.75 26.29
C LEU A 2 -12.71 -3.25 26.58
N SER A 3 -11.85 -2.72 27.45
CA SER A 3 -11.75 -1.27 27.66
C SER A 3 -10.92 -0.66 26.53
N PRO A 4 -11.21 0.58 26.06
CA PRO A 4 -10.53 1.19 24.91
C PRO A 4 -9.11 1.71 25.21
N GLN A 5 -8.45 1.23 26.26
CA GLN A 5 -7.20 1.79 26.75
C GLN A 5 -6.18 0.68 26.99
N ASN A 6 -5.43 0.35 25.94
CA ASN A 6 -4.02 -0.03 25.90
C ASN A 6 -3.77 -0.84 24.62
N VAL A 7 -3.13 -0.20 23.63
CA VAL A 7 -2.56 -0.89 22.47
C VAL A 7 -1.41 -1.74 23.01
N LYS A 8 -1.66 -3.01 23.25
CA LYS A 8 -0.64 -3.97 23.66
C LYS A 8 -0.49 -4.99 22.55
N ASP A 9 0.74 -5.18 22.07
CA ASP A 9 1.05 -6.25 21.14
C ASP A 9 0.76 -7.59 21.83
N ASP A 10 -0.10 -8.40 21.22
CA ASP A 10 -0.40 -9.75 21.65
C ASP A 10 0.28 -10.76 20.73
N ASN A 11 0.71 -11.89 21.28
CA ASN A 11 1.29 -12.96 20.48
C ASN A 11 0.25 -13.57 19.53
N LEU A 12 0.66 -13.87 18.30
CA LEU A 12 -0.16 -14.65 17.37
C LEU A 12 -0.45 -16.05 17.93
N PHE A 13 -1.62 -16.58 17.60
CA PHE A 13 -2.13 -17.86 18.12
C PHE A 13 -2.27 -17.92 19.66
N SER A 14 -2.22 -16.79 20.35
CA SER A 14 -2.62 -16.69 21.75
C SER A 14 -4.14 -16.84 21.90
N TRP A 15 -4.60 -16.97 23.14
CA TRP A 15 -6.05 -16.93 23.43
C TRP A 15 -6.70 -15.64 22.93
N ASN A 16 -6.03 -14.49 23.04
CA ASN A 16 -6.54 -13.22 22.54
C ASN A 16 -6.68 -13.21 21.01
N TYR A 17 -5.72 -13.81 20.30
CA TYR A 17 -5.81 -13.99 18.85
C TYR A 17 -7.02 -14.84 18.46
N TYR A 18 -7.18 -16.02 19.07
CA TYR A 18 -8.33 -16.89 18.76
C TYR A 18 -9.67 -16.28 19.16
N ARG A 19 -9.71 -15.45 20.21
CA ARG A 19 -10.91 -14.68 20.56
C ARG A 19 -11.24 -13.65 19.49
N TRP A 20 -10.26 -12.86 19.02
CA TRP A 20 -10.46 -11.93 17.92
C TRP A 20 -10.90 -12.67 16.66
N TRP A 21 -10.20 -13.74 16.27
CA TRP A 21 -10.54 -14.57 15.12
C TRP A 21 -11.97 -15.10 15.20
N PHE A 22 -12.40 -15.60 16.36
CA PHE A 22 -13.74 -16.12 16.55
C PHE A 22 -14.80 -15.02 16.41
N LEU A 23 -14.56 -13.85 17.00
CA LEU A 23 -15.46 -12.69 16.88
C LEU A 23 -15.53 -12.16 15.45
N ASN A 24 -14.37 -12.05 14.78
CA ASN A 24 -14.28 -11.65 13.38
C ASN A 24 -14.98 -12.67 12.47
N GLY A 25 -14.77 -13.98 12.70
CA GLY A 25 -15.47 -15.03 11.95
C GLY A 25 -16.99 -14.98 12.14
N LEU A 26 -17.47 -14.75 13.36
CA LEU A 26 -18.91 -14.52 13.61
C LEU A 26 -19.42 -13.27 12.90
N TRP A 27 -18.63 -12.20 12.88
CA TRP A 27 -18.94 -10.97 12.16
C TRP A 27 -19.07 -11.23 10.65
N ASP A 28 -18.04 -11.80 10.03
CA ASP A 28 -17.97 -12.08 8.60
C ASP A 28 -19.12 -12.96 8.14
N ASN A 29 -19.55 -13.95 8.94
CA ASN A 29 -20.69 -14.80 8.60
C ASN A 29 -22.05 -14.09 8.73
N ASN A 30 -22.19 -13.11 9.61
CA ASN A 30 -23.43 -12.33 9.73
C ASN A 30 -23.61 -11.33 8.59
N THR A 31 -22.55 -11.00 7.86
CA THR A 31 -22.59 -10.02 6.74
C THR A 31 -23.62 -10.38 5.68
N PHE A 32 -23.93 -11.68 5.50
CA PHE A 32 -24.96 -12.17 4.57
C PHE A 32 -26.32 -11.48 4.77
N TRP A 33 -26.74 -11.27 6.02
CA TRP A 33 -28.00 -10.58 6.30
C TRP A 33 -27.83 -9.06 6.37
N LEU A 34 -26.66 -8.60 6.78
CA LEU A 34 -26.38 -7.18 6.98
C LEU A 34 -26.32 -6.41 5.66
N GLN A 35 -26.02 -7.08 4.53
CA GLN A 35 -26.04 -6.46 3.20
C GLN A 35 -27.39 -5.80 2.85
N HIS A 36 -28.49 -6.29 3.41
CA HIS A 36 -29.84 -5.75 3.18
C HIS A 36 -30.14 -4.46 3.95
N ILE A 37 -29.32 -4.14 4.96
CA ILE A 37 -29.47 -2.93 5.78
C ILE A 37 -28.30 -1.96 5.61
N LEU A 38 -27.44 -2.15 4.61
CA LEU A 38 -26.32 -1.27 4.30
C LEU A 38 -26.76 0.16 3.96
N GLY A 39 -26.02 1.14 4.47
CA GLY A 39 -26.28 2.56 4.26
C GLY A 39 -27.43 3.12 5.09
N THR A 40 -27.89 2.39 6.11
CA THR A 40 -29.10 2.71 6.87
C THR A 40 -28.85 2.94 8.37
N PRO A 41 -29.76 3.66 9.07
CA PRO A 41 -29.69 3.78 10.52
C PRO A 41 -29.82 2.44 11.26
N LEU A 42 -30.47 1.43 10.66
CA LEU A 42 -30.56 0.10 11.25
C LEU A 42 -29.19 -0.59 11.30
N CYS A 43 -28.39 -0.44 10.25
CA CYS A 43 -26.99 -0.89 10.25
C CYS A 43 -26.19 -0.16 11.33
N ASN A 44 -26.37 1.15 11.48
CA ASN A 44 -25.68 1.91 12.53
C ASN A 44 -26.10 1.44 13.93
N CYS A 45 -27.38 1.15 14.16
CA CYS A 45 -27.85 0.55 15.42
C CYS A 45 -27.19 -0.80 15.69
N TYR A 46 -27.10 -1.67 14.68
CA TYR A 46 -26.43 -2.96 14.81
C TYR A 46 -24.94 -2.80 15.13
N LEU A 47 -24.23 -1.92 14.41
CA LEU A 47 -22.81 -1.60 14.68
C LEU A 47 -22.60 -1.07 16.11
N ARG A 48 -23.52 -0.22 16.61
CA ARG A 48 -23.51 0.23 18.00
C ARG A 48 -23.69 -0.91 19.01
N LEU A 49 -24.57 -1.86 18.73
CA LEU A 49 -24.74 -3.07 19.56
C LEU A 49 -23.45 -3.91 19.58
N CYS A 50 -22.70 -3.93 18.47
CA CYS A 50 -21.38 -4.55 18.38
C CYS A 50 -20.25 -3.73 19.04
N GLY A 51 -20.55 -2.55 19.60
CA GLY A 51 -19.62 -1.70 20.34
C GLY A 51 -19.05 -0.51 19.57
N ALA A 52 -19.45 -0.30 18.30
CA ALA A 52 -18.99 0.84 17.53
C ALA A 52 -19.59 2.15 18.05
N ARG A 53 -18.81 3.23 18.00
CA ARG A 53 -19.28 4.60 18.25
C ARG A 53 -19.58 5.28 16.92
N ILE A 54 -20.75 5.02 16.37
CA ILE A 54 -21.17 5.55 15.06
C ILE A 54 -22.37 6.47 15.21
N SER A 55 -22.45 7.58 14.48
CA SER A 55 -23.67 8.40 14.42
C SER A 55 -24.87 7.67 13.80
N LEU A 56 -26.10 8.05 14.17
CA LEU A 56 -27.29 7.54 13.45
C LEU A 56 -27.40 8.14 12.04
N ASP A 57 -26.81 9.31 11.81
CA ASP A 57 -26.81 10.01 10.53
C ASP A 57 -25.57 9.69 9.67
N ALA A 58 -24.71 8.77 10.12
CA ALA A 58 -23.64 8.23 9.30
C ALA A 58 -24.19 7.26 8.24
N HIS A 59 -23.54 7.19 7.09
CA HIS A 59 -23.94 6.36 5.97
C HIS A 59 -22.84 5.33 5.67
N VAL A 60 -23.02 4.10 6.16
CA VAL A 60 -22.00 3.04 6.04
C VAL A 60 -22.46 1.94 5.09
N TYR A 61 -21.82 1.85 3.93
CA TYR A 61 -22.12 0.90 2.86
C TYR A 61 -21.15 -0.29 2.80
N THR A 62 -20.29 -0.44 3.79
CA THR A 62 -19.35 -1.55 3.89
C THR A 62 -19.55 -2.35 5.17
N MET A 63 -19.45 -3.68 5.07
CA MET A 63 -19.34 -4.59 6.21
C MET A 63 -17.92 -5.15 6.40
N ILE A 64 -16.94 -4.67 5.61
CA ILE A 64 -15.54 -5.10 5.71
C ILE A 64 -14.90 -4.34 6.88
N ILE A 65 -15.26 -4.76 8.10
CA ILE A 65 -14.90 -4.16 9.38
C ILE A 65 -14.45 -5.28 10.31
N ASP A 66 -13.17 -5.30 10.67
CA ASP A 66 -12.58 -6.42 11.42
C ASP A 66 -12.75 -6.34 12.95
N ALA A 67 -12.97 -5.13 13.47
CA ALA A 67 -13.20 -4.89 14.89
C ALA A 67 -14.17 -3.70 15.11
N PRO A 68 -15.49 -3.92 14.95
CA PRO A 68 -16.49 -2.86 15.14
C PRO A 68 -16.40 -2.12 16.49
N TRP A 69 -16.00 -2.81 17.56
CA TRP A 69 -15.83 -2.20 18.90
C TRP A 69 -14.66 -1.22 19.03
N LEU A 70 -13.81 -1.10 18.00
CA LEU A 70 -12.71 -0.13 17.91
C LEU A 70 -13.00 1.01 16.93
N LEU A 71 -14.21 1.04 16.37
CA LEU A 71 -14.60 1.99 15.33
C LEU A 71 -15.32 3.21 15.93
N ASP A 72 -14.93 4.39 15.47
CA ASP A 72 -15.56 5.69 15.79
C ASP A 72 -15.85 6.47 14.49
N ILE A 73 -17.11 6.85 14.28
CA ILE A 73 -17.59 7.52 13.05
C ILE A 73 -18.53 8.67 13.42
N GLY A 74 -18.13 9.88 13.06
CA GLY A 74 -18.86 11.12 13.29
C GLY A 74 -20.11 11.31 12.43
N ASP A 75 -20.84 12.39 12.72
CA ASP A 75 -22.13 12.72 12.10
C ASP A 75 -22.00 13.05 10.61
N GLY A 76 -22.96 12.61 9.80
CA GLY A 76 -23.02 12.94 8.37
C GLY A 76 -21.86 12.39 7.54
N THR A 77 -21.08 11.45 8.08
CA THR A 77 -19.97 10.80 7.38
C THR A 77 -20.48 9.70 6.45
N TRP A 78 -19.94 9.68 5.25
CA TRP A 78 -20.24 8.71 4.21
C TRP A 78 -19.07 7.74 4.02
N ILE A 79 -19.37 6.44 4.02
CA ILE A 79 -18.41 5.36 3.72
C ILE A 79 -19.03 4.49 2.63
N ALA A 80 -18.41 4.49 1.45
CA ALA A 80 -18.85 3.73 0.30
C ALA A 80 -18.58 2.22 0.45
N ASP A 81 -19.15 1.46 -0.48
CA ASP A 81 -19.00 0.01 -0.58
C ASP A 81 -17.53 -0.42 -0.79
N GLN A 82 -17.24 -1.67 -0.44
CA GLN A 82 -15.90 -2.28 -0.55
C GLN A 82 -14.78 -1.50 0.17
N THR A 83 -15.10 -0.51 0.99
CA THR A 83 -14.14 0.18 1.86
C THR A 83 -13.73 -0.77 2.98
N ILE A 84 -12.42 -0.90 3.21
CA ILE A 84 -11.86 -1.78 4.23
C ILE A 84 -11.53 -0.93 5.46
N LEU A 85 -12.20 -1.19 6.58
CA LEU A 85 -11.88 -0.60 7.88
C LEU A 85 -11.08 -1.65 8.68
N ASN A 86 -9.74 -1.54 8.60
CA ASN A 86 -8.81 -2.58 9.05
C ASN A 86 -8.10 -2.14 10.33
N SER A 87 -8.54 -2.63 11.48
CA SER A 87 -7.95 -2.41 12.80
C SER A 87 -6.72 -3.28 13.06
N LEU A 88 -6.63 -4.43 12.40
CA LEU A 88 -5.58 -5.44 12.56
C LEU A 88 -4.27 -5.00 11.93
N TYR A 89 -3.22 -5.10 12.72
CA TYR A 89 -1.85 -4.86 12.30
C TYR A 89 -0.95 -6.03 12.71
N PHE A 90 -0.20 -6.57 11.75
CA PHE A 90 0.82 -7.59 12.00
C PHE A 90 2.21 -6.94 12.16
N ASN A 91 2.90 -7.33 13.23
CA ASN A 91 4.26 -6.92 13.55
C ASN A 91 5.27 -8.01 13.14
N ASP A 92 6.53 -7.62 13.01
CA ASP A 92 7.63 -8.50 12.57
C ASP A 92 7.95 -9.61 13.59
N ASN A 93 7.63 -9.40 14.87
CA ASN A 93 7.92 -10.33 15.98
C ASN A 93 6.85 -11.40 16.19
N ASN A 94 6.10 -11.78 15.16
CA ASN A 94 4.99 -12.74 15.27
C ASN A 94 3.90 -12.31 16.29
N THR A 95 3.69 -10.99 16.41
CA THR A 95 2.63 -10.39 17.23
C THR A 95 1.62 -9.67 16.34
N PHE A 96 0.43 -9.44 16.90
CA PHE A 96 -0.59 -8.62 16.29
C PHE A 96 -1.06 -7.55 17.27
N ALA A 97 -1.54 -6.44 16.71
CA ALA A 97 -2.17 -5.37 17.45
C ALA A 97 -3.48 -4.98 16.78
N LEU A 98 -4.46 -4.61 17.60
CA LEU A 98 -5.71 -4.01 17.14
C LEU A 98 -5.71 -2.53 17.52
N HIS A 99 -5.87 -1.66 16.53
CA HIS A 99 -5.88 -0.22 16.73
C HIS A 99 -7.22 0.38 16.33
N SER A 100 -7.62 1.45 17.00
CA SER A 100 -8.88 2.13 16.67
C SER A 100 -8.82 2.85 15.33
N VAL A 101 -9.93 2.84 14.61
CA VAL A 101 -10.17 3.67 13.43
C VAL A 101 -11.15 4.77 13.84
N ARG A 102 -10.73 6.04 13.76
CA ARG A 102 -11.56 7.19 14.12
C ARG A 102 -11.75 8.11 12.93
N ILE A 103 -13.01 8.39 12.60
CA ILE A 103 -13.41 9.18 11.45
C ILE A 103 -14.30 10.31 11.95
N GLY A 104 -13.89 11.56 11.71
CA GLY A 104 -14.63 12.76 12.08
C GLY A 104 -15.98 12.90 11.38
N CYS A 105 -16.62 14.04 11.57
CA CYS A 105 -17.91 14.36 10.99
C CYS A 105 -17.78 14.79 9.52
N ARG A 106 -18.82 14.50 8.72
CA ARG A 106 -18.96 14.97 7.33
C ARG A 106 -17.80 14.55 6.43
N CYS A 107 -17.16 13.42 6.72
CA CYS A 107 -16.15 12.85 5.86
C CYS A 107 -16.80 12.08 4.70
N SER A 108 -16.13 11.98 3.56
CA SER A 108 -16.60 11.18 2.42
C SER A 108 -15.51 10.21 2.00
N ILE A 109 -15.71 8.93 2.30
CA ILE A 109 -14.77 7.86 1.99
C ILE A 109 -15.34 7.05 0.83
N SER A 110 -14.61 7.06 -0.28
CA SER A 110 -15.07 6.45 -1.52
C SER A 110 -14.68 4.98 -1.64
N THR A 111 -15.25 4.32 -2.65
CA THR A 111 -15.25 2.86 -2.80
C THR A 111 -13.84 2.28 -2.86
N ARG A 112 -13.68 1.05 -2.36
CA ARG A 112 -12.39 0.33 -2.30
C ARG A 112 -11.27 1.06 -1.56
N SER A 113 -11.56 2.07 -0.75
CA SER A 113 -10.54 2.72 0.06
C SER A 113 -10.17 1.86 1.27
N ILE A 114 -9.00 2.07 1.86
CA ILE A 114 -8.53 1.32 3.02
C ILE A 114 -8.14 2.28 4.13
N LEU A 115 -8.77 2.15 5.29
CA LEU A 115 -8.42 2.89 6.50
C LEU A 115 -7.78 1.92 7.49
N PHE A 116 -6.53 2.22 7.87
CA PHE A 116 -5.77 1.37 8.78
C PHE A 116 -6.01 1.70 10.25
N GLY A 117 -5.73 0.72 11.09
CA GLY A 117 -5.73 0.86 12.52
C GLY A 117 -4.79 1.98 12.96
N GLY A 118 -5.28 2.84 13.86
CA GLY A 118 -4.56 4.03 14.33
C GLY A 118 -4.90 5.29 13.53
N VAL A 119 -5.68 5.19 12.45
CA VAL A 119 -6.18 6.36 11.73
C VAL A 119 -7.07 7.20 12.64
N HIS A 120 -6.81 8.50 12.62
CA HIS A 120 -7.68 9.50 13.20
C HIS A 120 -7.83 10.66 12.21
N MET A 121 -8.99 10.70 11.58
CA MET A 121 -9.39 11.72 10.61
C MET A 121 -10.25 12.77 11.30
N GLN A 122 -9.91 14.05 11.14
CA GLN A 122 -10.79 15.16 11.52
C GLN A 122 -11.97 15.32 10.55
N ASP A 123 -12.81 16.33 10.79
CA ASP A 123 -14.02 16.58 10.02
C ASP A 123 -13.76 17.03 8.57
N ASN A 124 -14.71 16.75 7.67
CA ASN A 124 -14.76 17.21 6.28
C ASN A 124 -13.57 16.74 5.41
N ILE A 125 -13.07 15.53 5.64
CA ILE A 125 -12.02 14.91 4.80
C ILE A 125 -12.68 14.08 3.69
N ILE A 126 -12.12 14.17 2.47
CA ILE A 126 -12.57 13.40 1.32
C ILE A 126 -11.47 12.41 0.92
N VAL A 127 -11.85 11.14 0.76
CA VAL A 127 -10.96 10.06 0.32
C VAL A 127 -11.47 9.53 -1.01
N GLN A 128 -10.66 9.67 -2.06
CA GLN A 128 -10.98 9.22 -3.42
C GLN A 128 -10.96 7.69 -3.52
N PRO A 129 -11.61 7.09 -4.54
CA PRO A 129 -11.63 5.63 -4.68
C PRO A 129 -10.24 5.02 -4.73
N MET A 130 -10.08 3.82 -4.18
CA MET A 130 -8.79 3.10 -4.15
C MET A 130 -7.64 3.87 -3.47
N SER A 131 -7.95 4.66 -2.43
CA SER A 131 -6.94 5.36 -1.63
C SER A 131 -6.67 4.63 -0.32
N SER A 132 -5.47 4.80 0.24
CA SER A 132 -5.12 4.23 1.55
C SER A 132 -4.83 5.34 2.55
N VAL A 133 -5.29 5.16 3.79
CA VAL A 133 -5.22 6.18 4.84
C VAL A 133 -4.56 5.62 6.08
N THR A 134 -3.54 6.32 6.57
CA THR A 134 -2.82 5.99 7.81
C THR A 134 -2.59 7.26 8.65
N GLY A 135 -2.44 7.12 9.97
CA GLY A 135 -2.04 8.21 10.85
C GLY A 135 -3.11 9.25 11.16
N PHE A 136 -2.66 10.42 11.64
CA PHE A 136 -3.51 11.51 12.12
C PHE A 136 -3.66 12.59 11.04
N ILE A 137 -4.89 12.90 10.64
CA ILE A 137 -5.21 13.84 9.56
C ILE A 137 -6.00 15.02 10.12
N THR A 138 -5.34 16.17 10.20
CA THR A 138 -5.81 17.39 10.89
C THR A 138 -6.39 18.46 9.99
N SER A 139 -6.09 18.41 8.70
CA SER A 139 -6.45 19.47 7.78
C SER A 139 -7.44 18.95 6.75
N ARG A 140 -8.30 19.87 6.30
CA ARG A 140 -9.22 19.62 5.20
C ARG A 140 -8.45 19.26 3.94
N THR A 141 -8.45 17.97 3.62
CA THR A 141 -7.56 17.38 2.61
C THR A 141 -8.39 16.45 1.71
N ILE A 142 -8.04 16.43 0.42
CA ILE A 142 -8.44 15.34 -0.48
C ILE A 142 -7.31 14.34 -0.49
N ILE A 143 -7.61 13.10 -0.10
CA ILE A 143 -6.68 11.98 -0.19
C ILE A 143 -6.95 11.28 -1.52
N ASP A 144 -5.90 11.19 -2.35
CA ASP A 144 -6.00 10.60 -3.67
C ASP A 144 -4.85 9.59 -3.90
N GLY A 145 -5.17 8.30 -3.79
CA GLY A 145 -4.18 7.23 -3.75
C GLY A 145 -3.44 7.23 -2.40
N GLU A 146 -2.14 7.57 -2.42
CA GLU A 146 -1.32 7.86 -1.23
C GLU A 146 -1.00 9.36 -1.07
N GLU A 147 -1.44 10.21 -2.01
CA GLU A 147 -1.13 11.63 -1.98
C GLU A 147 -2.15 12.42 -1.15
N HIS A 148 -1.65 13.33 -0.32
CA HIS A 148 -2.46 14.27 0.44
C HIS A 148 -2.46 15.63 -0.27
N LYS A 149 -3.57 15.99 -0.92
CA LYS A 149 -3.75 17.30 -1.55
C LYS A 149 -4.51 18.22 -0.60
N SER A 150 -3.82 19.22 -0.05
CA SER A 150 -4.47 20.26 0.77
C SER A 150 -5.42 21.08 -0.10
N VAL A 151 -6.68 21.21 0.32
CA VAL A 151 -7.68 22.00 -0.41
C VAL A 151 -7.70 23.42 0.15
N SER A 152 -7.75 24.43 -0.72
CA SER A 152 -7.95 25.82 -0.28
C SER A 152 -9.26 25.97 0.49
N SER A 153 -9.27 26.87 1.48
CA SER A 153 -10.37 27.11 2.42
C SER A 153 -11.71 27.50 1.79
N ASP A 154 -11.73 27.85 0.50
CA ASP A 154 -12.85 28.54 -0.15
C ASP A 154 -13.90 27.61 -0.78
N ILE A 155 -13.71 26.29 -0.75
CA ILE A 155 -14.78 25.37 -1.17
C ILE A 155 -15.81 25.31 -0.04
N SER A 156 -16.92 26.03 -0.14
CA SER A 156 -18.06 25.84 0.74
C SER A 156 -18.69 24.47 0.43
N ILE A 157 -18.35 23.43 1.20
CA ILE A 157 -19.07 22.16 1.12
C ILE A 157 -20.34 22.36 1.95
N THR A 158 -21.44 22.68 1.27
CA THR A 158 -22.77 22.60 1.87
C THR A 158 -23.14 21.14 2.06
N HIS A 159 -22.69 20.54 3.16
CA HIS A 159 -23.29 19.31 3.64
C HIS A 159 -24.73 19.63 3.99
N SER A 160 -25.69 19.04 3.27
CA SER A 160 -27.09 19.25 3.61
C SER A 160 -27.34 18.63 4.99
N ASN A 161 -27.62 19.45 6.00
CA ASN A 161 -28.18 19.05 7.30
C ASN A 161 -29.60 18.49 7.11
N ARG A 162 -29.75 17.42 6.35
CA ARG A 162 -31.04 16.83 6.02
C ARG A 162 -31.12 15.49 6.72
N LEU A 163 -31.75 15.52 7.89
CA LEU A 163 -32.22 14.34 8.60
C LEU A 163 -32.77 13.32 7.61
N LEU A 164 -32.45 12.04 7.82
CA LEU A 164 -32.97 10.95 7.01
C LEU A 164 -34.46 11.14 6.76
N SER A 165 -34.81 11.29 5.48
CA SER A 165 -36.20 11.35 5.05
C SER A 165 -36.95 10.15 5.63
N LYS A 166 -38.14 10.37 6.21
CA LYS A 166 -39.00 9.30 6.76
C LYS A 166 -39.16 8.12 5.80
N TRP A 167 -39.07 8.39 4.49
CA TRP A 167 -39.09 7.42 3.41
C TRP A 167 -37.96 6.39 3.47
N HIS A 168 -36.74 6.75 3.88
CA HIS A 168 -35.64 5.78 4.04
C HIS A 168 -36.02 4.68 5.03
N LYS A 169 -36.52 5.08 6.22
CA LYS A 169 -36.91 4.14 7.28
C LYS A 169 -38.07 3.25 6.84
N ILE A 170 -39.08 3.84 6.19
CA ILE A 170 -40.25 3.09 5.68
C ILE A 170 -39.79 2.06 4.65
N TYR A 171 -38.96 2.46 3.69
CA TYR A 171 -38.49 1.58 2.63
C TYR A 171 -37.69 0.40 3.17
N GLN A 172 -36.84 0.64 4.17
CA GLN A 172 -36.06 -0.39 4.85
C GLN A 172 -36.95 -1.40 5.57
N VAL A 173 -37.92 -0.92 6.34
CA VAL A 173 -38.87 -1.79 7.04
C VAL A 173 -39.63 -2.66 6.04
N ILE A 174 -40.11 -2.08 4.94
CA ILE A 174 -40.77 -2.84 3.87
C ILE A 174 -39.84 -3.90 3.30
N THR A 175 -38.59 -3.55 2.98
CA THR A 175 -37.61 -4.49 2.40
C THR A 175 -37.32 -5.65 3.36
N VAL A 176 -37.05 -5.36 4.63
CA VAL A 176 -36.78 -6.38 5.66
C VAL A 176 -38.00 -7.30 5.83
N ILE A 177 -39.22 -6.74 5.91
CA ILE A 177 -40.45 -7.53 6.00
C ILE A 177 -40.62 -8.40 4.75
N SER A 178 -40.42 -7.86 3.55
CA SER A 178 -40.51 -8.62 2.30
C SER A 178 -39.51 -9.78 2.28
N LEU A 179 -38.27 -9.55 2.72
CA LEU A 179 -37.26 -10.61 2.82
C LEU A 179 -37.66 -11.68 3.83
N ILE A 180 -38.15 -11.30 5.02
CA ILE A 180 -38.66 -12.26 6.01
C ILE A 180 -39.79 -13.10 5.41
N CYS A 181 -40.77 -12.46 4.75
CA CYS A 181 -41.87 -13.16 4.10
C CYS A 181 -41.37 -14.13 3.02
N ILE A 182 -40.39 -13.74 2.20
CA ILE A 182 -39.78 -14.61 1.18
C ILE A 182 -39.13 -15.83 1.84
N HIS A 183 -38.29 -15.65 2.86
CA HIS A 183 -37.62 -16.75 3.54
C HIS A 183 -38.58 -17.69 4.27
N CYS A 184 -39.59 -17.14 4.97
CA CYS A 184 -40.67 -17.94 5.56
C CYS A 184 -41.43 -18.77 4.50
N THR A 185 -41.70 -18.18 3.34
CA THR A 185 -42.37 -18.89 2.23
C THR A 185 -41.50 -20.01 1.68
N LEU A 186 -40.20 -19.78 1.48
CA LEU A 186 -39.25 -20.81 1.05
C LEU A 186 -39.18 -21.96 2.06
N LEU A 187 -39.09 -21.65 3.36
CA LEU A 187 -39.09 -22.65 4.43
C LEU A 187 -40.38 -23.48 4.42
N ALA A 188 -41.54 -22.85 4.19
CA ALA A 188 -42.81 -23.56 4.05
C ALA A 188 -42.84 -24.47 2.82
N ILE A 189 -42.28 -24.05 1.68
CA ILE A 189 -42.15 -24.89 0.48
C ILE A 189 -41.22 -26.08 0.77
N VAL A 190 -40.03 -25.85 1.34
CA VAL A 190 -39.10 -26.92 1.73
C VAL A 190 -39.78 -27.92 2.65
N TYR A 191 -40.48 -27.44 3.67
CA TYR A 191 -41.23 -28.29 4.59
C TYR A 191 -42.29 -29.12 3.86
N LYS A 192 -43.05 -28.51 2.95
CA LYS A 192 -44.09 -29.21 2.18
C LYS A 192 -43.51 -30.29 1.26
N VAL A 193 -42.45 -29.96 0.51
CA VAL A 193 -41.77 -30.91 -0.40
C VAL A 193 -41.15 -32.07 0.40
N TYR A 194 -40.58 -31.80 1.57
CA TYR A 194 -40.02 -32.84 2.44
C TYR A 194 -41.10 -33.71 3.11
N SER A 195 -42.13 -33.10 3.70
CA SER A 195 -43.12 -33.81 4.54
C SER A 195 -44.25 -34.49 3.75
N VAL A 196 -44.66 -33.91 2.62
CA VAL A 196 -45.82 -34.39 1.85
C VAL A 196 -45.39 -35.28 0.70
N GLU A 197 -44.39 -34.85 -0.08
CA GLU A 197 -43.91 -35.58 -1.26
C GLU A 197 -42.85 -36.64 -0.91
N GLN A 198 -42.46 -36.73 0.37
CA GLN A 198 -41.40 -37.62 0.88
C GLN A 198 -40.06 -37.53 0.10
N ILE A 199 -39.81 -36.39 -0.54
CA ILE A 199 -38.53 -36.15 -1.22
C ILE A 199 -37.46 -35.92 -0.14
N PRO A 200 -36.27 -36.56 -0.24
CA PRO A 200 -35.18 -36.36 0.70
C PRO A 200 -34.87 -34.87 0.89
N LEU A 201 -34.76 -34.43 2.15
CA LEU A 201 -34.48 -33.04 2.53
C LEU A 201 -33.35 -32.36 1.69
N PRO A 202 -32.21 -33.02 1.42
CA PRO A 202 -31.18 -32.53 0.51
C PRO A 202 -31.67 -32.06 -0.86
N ILE A 203 -32.51 -32.88 -1.50
CA ILE A 203 -33.05 -32.64 -2.85
C ILE A 203 -34.11 -31.54 -2.77
N SER A 204 -34.94 -31.55 -1.72
CA SER A 204 -35.94 -30.52 -1.45
C SER A 204 -35.31 -29.14 -1.28
N ILE A 205 -34.21 -29.02 -0.53
CA ILE A 205 -33.46 -27.77 -0.34
C ILE A 205 -32.84 -27.31 -1.66
N ALA A 206 -32.16 -28.19 -2.39
CA ALA A 206 -31.54 -27.85 -3.67
C ALA A 206 -32.57 -27.37 -4.71
N PHE A 207 -33.73 -28.04 -4.78
CA PHE A 207 -34.84 -27.63 -5.63
C PHE A 207 -35.40 -26.25 -5.24
N CYS A 208 -35.65 -26.03 -3.95
CA CYS A 208 -36.17 -24.75 -3.47
C CYS A 208 -35.17 -23.60 -3.68
N TRP A 209 -33.88 -23.85 -3.46
CA TRP A 209 -32.82 -22.88 -3.70
C TRP A 209 -32.73 -22.49 -5.18
N THR A 210 -32.90 -23.46 -6.08
CA THR A 210 -32.95 -23.19 -7.52
C THR A 210 -34.15 -22.34 -7.89
N LEU A 211 -35.34 -22.73 -7.41
CA LEU A 211 -36.56 -21.98 -7.67
C LEU A 211 -36.44 -20.55 -7.15
N TRP A 212 -35.89 -20.39 -5.94
CA TRP A 212 -35.59 -19.08 -5.36
C TRP A 212 -34.65 -18.28 -6.25
N SER A 213 -33.56 -18.88 -6.73
CA SER A 213 -32.55 -18.16 -7.51
C SER A 213 -33.08 -17.72 -8.88
N ILE A 214 -33.84 -18.58 -9.56
CA ILE A 214 -34.48 -18.23 -10.83
C ILE A 214 -35.49 -17.09 -10.62
N THR A 215 -36.37 -17.23 -9.62
CA THR A 215 -37.37 -16.20 -9.31
C THR A 215 -36.73 -14.89 -8.86
N ALA A 216 -35.67 -14.95 -8.04
CA ALA A 216 -34.86 -13.83 -7.61
C ALA A 216 -34.23 -13.08 -8.79
N CYS A 217 -33.66 -13.79 -9.77
CA CYS A 217 -33.13 -13.18 -11.00
C CYS A 217 -34.24 -12.44 -11.77
N PHE A 218 -35.41 -13.08 -11.98
CA PHE A 218 -36.53 -12.42 -12.66
C PHE A 218 -37.06 -11.20 -11.90
N VAL A 219 -37.22 -11.31 -10.58
CA VAL A 219 -37.65 -10.20 -9.72
C VAL A 219 -36.63 -9.06 -9.76
N THR A 220 -35.33 -9.37 -9.68
CA THR A 220 -34.25 -8.38 -9.81
C THR A 220 -34.38 -7.60 -11.12
N LEU A 221 -34.46 -8.31 -12.24
CA LEU A 221 -34.57 -7.70 -13.57
C LEU A 221 -35.86 -6.88 -13.71
N PHE A 222 -36.98 -7.38 -13.21
CA PHE A 222 -38.25 -6.67 -13.19
C PHE A 222 -38.15 -5.36 -12.38
N LEU A 223 -37.63 -5.42 -11.16
CA LEU A 223 -37.46 -4.26 -10.29
C LEU A 223 -36.51 -3.23 -10.92
N LEU A 224 -35.38 -3.66 -11.47
CA LEU A 224 -34.43 -2.77 -12.12
C LEU A 224 -35.04 -2.06 -13.34
N LYS A 225 -35.81 -2.77 -14.17
CA LYS A 225 -36.41 -2.21 -15.39
C LYS A 225 -37.60 -1.30 -15.11
N PHE A 226 -38.54 -1.75 -14.27
CA PHE A 226 -39.86 -1.14 -14.15
C PHE A 226 -40.05 -0.30 -12.89
N VAL A 227 -39.29 -0.58 -11.81
CA VAL A 227 -39.40 0.18 -10.56
C VAL A 227 -38.28 1.22 -10.47
N VAL A 228 -37.02 0.80 -10.50
CA VAL A 228 -35.87 1.71 -10.43
C VAL A 228 -35.79 2.58 -11.69
N GLY A 229 -35.81 1.96 -12.87
CA GLY A 229 -35.76 2.63 -14.16
C GLY A 229 -34.42 3.31 -14.47
N SER A 230 -34.43 4.17 -15.48
CA SER A 230 -33.23 4.82 -16.05
C SER A 230 -32.80 6.09 -15.32
N CYS A 231 -31.53 6.46 -15.47
CA CYS A 231 -30.95 7.73 -15.02
C CYS A 231 -30.51 8.58 -16.24
N ALA A 232 -30.49 9.91 -16.14
CA ALA A 232 -29.91 10.74 -17.18
C ALA A 232 -28.41 10.96 -16.95
N ALA A 233 -27.66 11.13 -18.04
CA ALA A 233 -26.21 11.31 -17.98
C ALA A 233 -25.83 12.67 -17.35
N GLY A 234 -24.80 12.68 -16.50
CA GLY A 234 -24.30 13.87 -15.83
C GLY A 234 -25.16 14.34 -14.64
N GLU A 235 -26.24 13.62 -14.30
CA GLU A 235 -27.08 13.98 -13.16
C GLU A 235 -26.34 13.78 -11.83
N THR A 236 -26.58 14.71 -10.91
CA THR A 236 -26.10 14.69 -9.53
C THR A 236 -27.27 14.53 -8.57
N TYR A 237 -27.21 13.53 -7.70
CA TYR A 237 -28.23 13.27 -6.69
C TYR A 237 -27.67 13.58 -5.29
N PRO A 238 -28.29 14.52 -4.55
CA PRO A 238 -27.96 14.73 -3.15
C PRO A 238 -28.34 13.50 -2.31
N ILE A 239 -27.49 13.12 -1.33
CA ILE A 239 -27.65 11.91 -0.50
C ILE A 239 -29.04 11.80 0.14
N ALA A 240 -29.58 12.90 0.66
CA ALA A 240 -30.88 12.90 1.34
C ALA A 240 -32.09 13.03 0.39
N SER A 241 -31.88 13.03 -0.94
CA SER A 241 -32.95 13.23 -1.92
C SER A 241 -33.74 11.95 -2.21
N TRP A 242 -35.01 12.12 -2.59
CA TRP A 242 -35.83 11.01 -3.11
C TRP A 242 -35.22 10.38 -4.37
N SER A 243 -34.66 11.21 -5.26
CA SER A 243 -34.02 10.74 -6.49
C SER A 243 -32.84 9.82 -6.20
N TYR A 244 -31.97 10.19 -5.26
CA TYR A 244 -30.87 9.32 -4.81
C TYR A 244 -31.39 7.98 -4.27
N LEU A 245 -32.33 8.04 -3.32
CA LEU A 245 -32.95 6.88 -2.71
C LEU A 245 -33.51 5.88 -3.73
N HIS A 246 -34.26 6.42 -4.69
CA HIS A 246 -35.00 5.63 -5.64
C HIS A 246 -34.12 5.11 -6.78
N LYS A 247 -33.16 5.91 -7.27
CA LYS A 247 -32.35 5.58 -8.46
C LYS A 247 -31.03 4.89 -8.15
N VAL A 248 -30.39 5.24 -7.04
CA VAL A 248 -29.04 4.75 -6.68
C VAL A 248 -29.12 3.74 -5.55
N TRP A 249 -29.67 4.12 -4.40
CA TRP A 249 -29.69 3.26 -3.21
C TRP A 249 -30.54 2.01 -3.42
N LEU A 250 -31.76 2.16 -3.94
CA LEU A 250 -32.63 1.03 -4.25
C LEU A 250 -32.01 0.07 -5.27
N ARG A 251 -31.31 0.59 -6.28
CA ARG A 251 -30.59 -0.24 -7.24
C ARG A 251 -29.56 -1.13 -6.53
N GLN A 252 -28.70 -0.53 -5.70
CA GLN A 252 -27.70 -1.26 -4.94
C GLN A 252 -28.34 -2.31 -4.03
N LEU A 253 -29.42 -1.94 -3.33
CA LEU A 253 -30.16 -2.86 -2.47
C LEU A 253 -30.75 -4.05 -3.23
N VAL A 254 -31.36 -3.81 -4.39
CA VAL A 254 -31.92 -4.89 -5.23
C VAL A 254 -30.82 -5.82 -5.71
N VAL A 255 -29.72 -5.27 -6.23
CA VAL A 255 -28.62 -6.10 -6.75
C VAL A 255 -27.93 -6.87 -5.63
N SER A 256 -27.63 -6.23 -4.50
CA SER A 256 -27.00 -6.90 -3.35
C SER A 256 -27.92 -7.97 -2.74
N SER A 257 -29.23 -7.71 -2.65
CA SER A 257 -30.18 -8.65 -2.05
C SER A 257 -30.31 -9.95 -2.82
N PHE A 258 -29.99 -9.94 -4.10
CA PHE A 258 -30.05 -11.11 -4.97
C PHE A 258 -28.69 -11.51 -5.54
N HIS A 259 -27.58 -11.00 -4.98
CA HIS A 259 -26.23 -11.28 -5.46
C HIS A 259 -25.96 -12.78 -5.61
N HIS A 260 -26.37 -13.59 -4.63
CA HIS A 260 -26.20 -15.05 -4.69
C HIS A 260 -27.07 -15.75 -5.74
N ALA A 261 -28.20 -15.16 -6.14
CA ALA A 261 -29.00 -15.70 -7.25
C ALA A 261 -28.22 -15.62 -8.57
N TRP A 262 -27.34 -14.61 -8.70
CA TRP A 262 -26.46 -14.44 -9.85
C TRP A 262 -25.27 -15.41 -9.87
N LEU A 263 -25.01 -16.15 -8.78
CA LEU A 263 -23.99 -17.22 -8.73
C LEU A 263 -24.44 -18.53 -9.43
N LEU A 264 -25.72 -18.68 -9.77
CA LEU A 264 -26.22 -19.80 -10.56
C LEU A 264 -26.01 -19.58 -12.07
N PRO A 265 -26.21 -18.34 -12.58
CA PRO A 265 -25.79 -17.88 -13.88
C PRO A 265 -24.28 -17.58 -14.05
N THR A 266 -23.35 -17.98 -13.16
CA THR A 266 -21.90 -17.77 -13.40
C THR A 266 -21.39 -18.76 -14.45
N GLY A 267 -20.70 -18.26 -15.48
CA GLY A 267 -20.30 -19.02 -16.68
C GLY A 267 -21.25 -18.88 -17.89
N TYR A 268 -22.11 -17.85 -17.89
CA TYR A 268 -23.13 -17.61 -18.93
C TYR A 268 -22.81 -16.30 -19.67
N ASP A 269 -21.56 -16.15 -20.11
CA ASP A 269 -21.05 -14.95 -20.81
C ASP A 269 -21.97 -14.53 -21.96
N TYR A 270 -22.63 -15.48 -22.61
CA TYR A 270 -23.56 -15.25 -23.72
C TYR A 270 -24.91 -14.64 -23.32
N LEU A 271 -25.39 -14.86 -22.09
CA LEU A 271 -26.68 -14.34 -21.63
C LEU A 271 -26.58 -12.88 -21.16
N TYR A 272 -25.42 -12.49 -20.65
CA TYR A 272 -25.24 -11.17 -20.03
C TYR A 272 -25.46 -10.00 -21.00
N PRO A 273 -24.93 -10.01 -22.25
CA PRO A 273 -25.21 -8.97 -23.23
C PRO A 273 -26.71 -8.80 -23.50
N PHE A 274 -27.46 -9.91 -23.60
CA PHE A 274 -28.90 -9.87 -23.82
C PHE A 274 -29.64 -9.19 -22.65
N ILE A 275 -29.31 -9.57 -21.40
CA ILE A 275 -29.90 -8.98 -20.20
C ILE A 275 -29.60 -7.47 -20.15
N LEU A 276 -28.33 -7.08 -20.37
CA LEU A 276 -27.91 -5.68 -20.33
C LEU A 276 -28.61 -4.84 -21.41
N ARG A 277 -28.72 -5.35 -22.64
CA ARG A 277 -29.50 -4.71 -23.72
C ARG A 277 -30.96 -4.52 -23.33
N TRP A 278 -31.59 -5.53 -22.74
CA TRP A 278 -32.98 -5.43 -22.27
C TRP A 278 -33.15 -4.35 -21.18
N LEU A 279 -32.15 -4.19 -20.31
CA LEU A 279 -32.08 -3.13 -19.30
C LEU A 279 -31.69 -1.75 -19.86
N GLY A 280 -31.42 -1.64 -21.16
CA GLY A 280 -31.17 -0.38 -21.88
C GLY A 280 -29.71 -0.04 -22.14
N ALA A 281 -28.76 -0.94 -21.86
CA ALA A 281 -27.36 -0.75 -22.22
C ALA A 281 -27.13 -0.87 -23.73
N GLN A 282 -26.14 -0.15 -24.25
CA GLN A 282 -25.65 -0.30 -25.62
C GLN A 282 -24.54 -1.34 -25.65
N VAL A 283 -24.89 -2.61 -25.88
CA VAL A 283 -23.93 -3.72 -25.87
C VAL A 283 -23.90 -4.39 -27.24
N GLU A 284 -22.75 -4.38 -27.89
CA GLU A 284 -22.52 -5.07 -29.16
C GLU A 284 -22.38 -6.58 -28.95
N ASP A 285 -22.24 -7.33 -30.05
CA ASP A 285 -22.04 -8.77 -29.99
C ASP A 285 -20.56 -9.10 -29.72
N ASP A 286 -20.29 -10.27 -29.12
CA ASP A 286 -18.97 -10.71 -28.61
C ASP A 286 -18.41 -9.87 -27.45
N VAL A 287 -19.21 -9.67 -26.39
CA VAL A 287 -18.75 -9.09 -25.12
C VAL A 287 -18.67 -10.18 -24.05
N LYS A 288 -17.51 -10.30 -23.39
CA LYS A 288 -17.23 -11.33 -22.37
C LYS A 288 -17.10 -10.70 -20.99
N LEU A 289 -18.08 -10.93 -20.14
CA LEU A 289 -18.12 -10.37 -18.79
C LEU A 289 -17.95 -11.47 -17.75
N ALA A 290 -17.02 -11.27 -16.81
CA ALA A 290 -16.76 -12.24 -15.75
C ALA A 290 -17.96 -12.36 -14.79
N ASN A 291 -18.50 -11.22 -14.34
CA ASN A 291 -19.69 -11.16 -13.50
C ASN A 291 -20.63 -10.03 -13.95
N ILE A 292 -21.94 -10.30 -13.99
CA ILE A 292 -22.95 -9.31 -14.43
C ILE A 292 -23.39 -8.35 -13.32
N ASP A 293 -23.37 -8.77 -12.05
CA ASP A 293 -23.87 -8.03 -10.89
C ASP A 293 -23.17 -6.66 -10.72
N ILE A 294 -21.88 -6.58 -11.05
CA ILE A 294 -21.11 -5.34 -11.08
C ILE A 294 -21.75 -4.32 -12.03
N PHE A 295 -22.21 -4.77 -13.21
CA PHE A 295 -22.86 -3.91 -14.20
C PHE A 295 -24.31 -3.60 -13.84
N LEU A 296 -25.01 -4.50 -13.16
CA LEU A 296 -26.38 -4.25 -12.68
C LEU A 296 -26.42 -3.19 -11.58
N SER A 297 -25.35 -3.11 -10.77
CA SER A 297 -25.15 -2.09 -9.73
C SER A 297 -24.99 -0.69 -10.33
N TYR A 298 -24.59 -0.60 -11.60
CA TYR A 298 -24.54 0.64 -12.36
C TYR A 298 -25.87 0.95 -13.07
N PRO A 299 -26.21 2.22 -13.34
CA PRO A 299 -27.29 2.57 -14.27
C PRO A 299 -27.03 2.01 -15.67
N THR A 300 -27.56 0.83 -15.96
CA THR A 300 -27.28 0.09 -17.20
C THR A 300 -27.57 0.87 -18.48
N ASN A 301 -28.52 1.81 -18.45
CA ASN A 301 -28.83 2.67 -19.59
C ASN A 301 -27.74 3.69 -19.94
N LEU A 302 -26.69 3.81 -19.11
CA LEU A 302 -25.51 4.65 -19.30
C LEU A 302 -24.25 3.83 -19.58
N LEU A 303 -24.41 2.56 -19.98
CA LEU A 303 -23.31 1.69 -20.39
C LEU A 303 -23.27 1.55 -21.91
N LYS A 304 -22.08 1.75 -22.47
CA LYS A 304 -21.76 1.39 -23.86
C LYS A 304 -20.57 0.42 -23.87
N LEU A 305 -20.78 -0.79 -24.37
CA LEU A 305 -19.80 -1.87 -24.48
C LEU A 305 -19.72 -2.30 -25.94
N GLU A 306 -18.57 -2.08 -26.58
CA GLU A 306 -18.34 -2.46 -27.97
C GLU A 306 -17.80 -3.90 -28.10
N THR A 307 -17.76 -4.42 -29.33
CA THR A 307 -17.33 -5.78 -29.65
C THR A 307 -15.93 -6.10 -29.10
N GLY A 308 -15.78 -7.29 -28.52
CA GLY A 308 -14.50 -7.80 -27.99
C GLY A 308 -14.14 -7.30 -26.59
N VAL A 309 -14.98 -6.48 -25.94
CA VAL A 309 -14.76 -6.06 -24.55
C VAL A 309 -14.72 -7.29 -23.64
N THR A 310 -13.64 -7.41 -22.88
CA THR A 310 -13.41 -8.53 -21.96
C THR A 310 -13.08 -8.01 -20.57
N THR A 311 -13.77 -8.53 -19.55
CA THR A 311 -13.47 -8.24 -18.14
C THR A 311 -13.00 -9.49 -17.42
N PHE A 312 -12.00 -9.36 -16.56
CA PHE A 312 -11.51 -10.43 -15.69
C PHE A 312 -12.08 -10.32 -14.26
N GLY A 313 -11.58 -11.14 -13.34
CA GLY A 313 -12.12 -11.27 -11.99
C GLY A 313 -12.07 -9.96 -11.19
N TYR A 314 -13.17 -9.61 -10.53
CA TYR A 314 -13.28 -8.52 -9.55
C TYR A 314 -13.05 -7.09 -10.10
N VAL A 315 -13.39 -6.82 -11.36
CA VAL A 315 -13.56 -5.45 -11.87
C VAL A 315 -14.66 -4.73 -11.06
N LEU A 316 -14.53 -3.42 -10.83
CA LEU A 316 -15.62 -2.61 -10.26
C LEU A 316 -16.01 -1.49 -11.22
N VAL A 317 -17.28 -1.49 -11.60
CA VAL A 317 -17.93 -0.32 -12.21
C VAL A 317 -18.53 0.48 -11.06
N VAL A 318 -17.92 1.63 -10.74
CA VAL A 318 -18.30 2.42 -9.57
C VAL A 318 -19.71 2.98 -9.80
N PRO A 319 -20.70 2.65 -8.94
CA PRO A 319 -22.09 3.04 -9.18
C PRO A 319 -22.31 4.55 -9.32
N THR A 320 -21.58 5.33 -8.53
CA THR A 320 -21.66 6.79 -8.50
C THR A 320 -20.33 7.40 -8.09
N GLU A 321 -19.97 8.54 -8.66
CA GLU A 321 -18.82 9.33 -8.24
C GLU A 321 -19.26 10.32 -7.14
N ILE A 322 -18.53 10.36 -6.03
CA ILE A 322 -18.78 11.33 -4.95
C ILE A 322 -18.10 12.64 -5.34
N THR A 323 -18.90 13.68 -5.54
CA THR A 323 -18.40 15.03 -5.83
C THR A 323 -17.84 15.71 -4.57
N LEU A 324 -17.09 16.80 -4.75
CA LEU A 324 -16.56 17.57 -3.63
C LEU A 324 -17.65 18.15 -2.71
N SER A 325 -18.86 18.39 -3.23
CA SER A 325 -20.02 18.82 -2.45
C SER A 325 -20.70 17.68 -1.67
N GLY A 326 -20.26 16.43 -1.86
CA GLY A 326 -20.88 15.24 -1.26
C GLY A 326 -22.09 14.70 -2.03
N ASP A 327 -22.35 15.19 -3.25
CA ASP A 327 -23.41 14.68 -4.12
C ASP A 327 -22.92 13.48 -4.96
N HIS A 328 -23.85 12.58 -5.29
CA HIS A 328 -23.58 11.39 -6.11
C HIS A 328 -23.83 11.68 -7.58
N ARG A 329 -22.79 11.63 -8.41
CA ARG A 329 -22.89 11.79 -9.85
C ARG A 329 -22.95 10.44 -10.57
N VAL A 330 -23.85 10.34 -11.54
CA VAL A 330 -23.89 9.27 -12.55
C VAL A 330 -23.63 9.85 -13.93
N ASP A 331 -23.05 9.07 -14.84
CA ASP A 331 -22.64 9.56 -16.15
C ASP A 331 -22.49 8.39 -17.13
N TRP A 332 -22.02 8.60 -18.35
CA TRP A 332 -21.72 7.49 -19.27
C TRP A 332 -20.45 6.73 -18.88
N ILE A 333 -20.44 5.42 -19.14
CA ILE A 333 -19.22 4.63 -19.24
C ILE A 333 -19.19 4.00 -20.63
N THR A 334 -18.14 4.29 -21.38
CA THR A 334 -17.92 3.77 -22.74
C THR A 334 -16.65 2.94 -22.79
N LEU A 335 -16.77 1.67 -23.16
CA LEU A 335 -15.64 0.77 -23.41
C LEU A 335 -15.56 0.47 -24.90
N GLY A 336 -14.51 0.97 -25.55
CA GLY A 336 -14.25 0.75 -26.97
C GLY A 336 -13.92 -0.70 -27.31
N SER A 337 -13.98 -1.04 -28.60
CA SER A 337 -13.87 -2.41 -29.07
C SER A 337 -12.56 -3.08 -28.60
N HIS A 338 -12.59 -4.36 -28.22
CA HIS A 338 -11.42 -5.12 -27.76
C HIS A 338 -10.71 -4.53 -26.51
N THR A 339 -11.43 -3.80 -25.67
CA THR A 339 -10.91 -3.32 -24.39
C THR A 339 -10.82 -4.46 -23.38
N ASN A 340 -9.69 -4.57 -22.68
CA ASN A 340 -9.46 -5.59 -21.65
C ASN A 340 -9.35 -4.94 -20.27
N LEU A 341 -10.17 -5.37 -19.31
CA LEU A 341 -10.17 -4.89 -17.93
C LEU A 341 -9.64 -5.95 -16.97
N ALA A 342 -8.43 -5.76 -16.45
CA ALA A 342 -7.77 -6.70 -15.54
C ALA A 342 -8.30 -6.62 -14.10
N ASN A 343 -7.76 -7.48 -13.23
CA ASN A 343 -8.32 -7.73 -11.90
C ASN A 343 -8.21 -6.51 -10.98
N GLY A 344 -9.28 -6.23 -10.23
CA GLY A 344 -9.28 -5.19 -9.20
C GLY A 344 -9.26 -3.75 -9.74
N CYS A 345 -9.39 -3.51 -11.05
CA CYS A 345 -9.53 -2.16 -11.59
C CYS A 345 -10.89 -1.54 -11.21
N SER A 346 -10.95 -0.21 -11.19
CA SER A 346 -12.18 0.56 -10.93
C SER A 346 -12.43 1.57 -12.03
N ILE A 347 -13.63 1.51 -12.63
CA ILE A 347 -14.07 2.40 -13.70
C ILE A 347 -15.12 3.35 -13.14
N LEU A 348 -14.82 4.65 -13.14
CA LEU A 348 -15.71 5.67 -12.60
C LEU A 348 -16.69 6.21 -13.65
N PRO A 349 -17.83 6.80 -13.24
CA PRO A 349 -18.73 7.53 -14.13
C PRO A 349 -18.02 8.63 -14.95
N GLY A 350 -18.30 8.65 -16.27
CA GLY A 350 -17.75 9.61 -17.23
C GLY A 350 -16.49 9.10 -17.91
N SER A 351 -16.13 7.82 -17.71
CA SER A 351 -14.95 7.22 -18.31
C SER A 351 -15.23 6.80 -19.76
N HIS A 352 -14.31 7.15 -20.65
CA HIS A 352 -14.33 6.76 -22.06
C HIS A 352 -13.00 6.11 -22.43
N LEU A 353 -13.03 4.80 -22.73
CA LEU A 353 -11.86 4.03 -23.16
C LEU A 353 -11.93 3.77 -24.67
N ALA A 354 -10.85 4.10 -25.38
CA ALA A 354 -10.69 3.84 -26.82
C ALA A 354 -10.55 2.34 -27.12
N SER A 355 -10.73 1.95 -28.38
CA SER A 355 -10.59 0.55 -28.80
C SER A 355 -9.18 0.00 -28.56
N HIS A 356 -9.05 -1.29 -28.29
CA HIS A 356 -7.79 -1.98 -27.98
C HIS A 356 -7.08 -1.46 -26.72
N THR A 357 -7.78 -0.80 -25.80
CA THR A 357 -7.21 -0.35 -24.53
C THR A 357 -7.05 -1.53 -23.56
N MET A 358 -5.94 -1.57 -22.84
CA MET A 358 -5.74 -2.52 -21.73
C MET A 358 -5.64 -1.77 -20.40
N VAL A 359 -6.50 -2.13 -19.45
CA VAL A 359 -6.46 -1.61 -18.08
C VAL A 359 -5.86 -2.67 -17.18
N GLY A 360 -4.69 -2.37 -16.60
CA GLY A 360 -3.94 -3.28 -15.74
C GLY A 360 -4.57 -3.46 -14.35
N ASN A 361 -3.99 -4.38 -13.58
CA ASN A 361 -4.47 -4.70 -12.23
C ASN A 361 -4.48 -3.45 -11.33
N LEU A 362 -5.46 -3.37 -10.43
CA LEU A 362 -5.58 -2.29 -9.43
C LEU A 362 -5.56 -0.87 -10.02
N THR A 363 -6.02 -0.69 -11.26
CA THR A 363 -5.97 0.61 -11.95
C THR A 363 -7.28 1.35 -11.82
N ARG A 364 -7.21 2.67 -11.56
CA ARG A 364 -8.40 3.54 -11.44
C ARG A 364 -8.55 4.43 -12.67
N ILE A 365 -9.57 4.15 -13.47
CA ILE A 365 -9.95 4.94 -14.64
C ILE A 365 -10.99 5.98 -14.23
N THR A 366 -10.75 7.23 -14.63
CA THR A 366 -11.61 8.38 -14.35
C THR A 366 -11.97 9.11 -15.64
N ARG A 367 -12.88 10.08 -15.56
CA ARG A 367 -13.21 10.99 -16.67
C ARG A 367 -12.03 11.81 -17.20
N GLU A 368 -10.99 11.98 -16.39
CA GLU A 368 -9.76 12.71 -16.76
C GLU A 368 -8.77 11.79 -17.50
N THR A 369 -9.05 10.49 -17.54
CA THR A 369 -8.20 9.51 -18.23
C THR A 369 -8.45 9.60 -19.73
N ASN A 370 -7.56 10.29 -20.44
CA ASN A 370 -7.54 10.30 -21.90
C ASN A 370 -6.93 8.99 -22.41
N SER A 371 -7.62 8.32 -23.33
CA SER A 371 -7.17 7.05 -23.93
C SER A 371 -7.11 7.13 -25.45
N ASN A 372 -6.06 6.56 -26.02
CA ASN A 372 -5.93 6.29 -27.44
C ASN A 372 -5.98 4.79 -27.69
N SER A 373 -6.14 4.42 -28.96
CA SER A 373 -6.20 3.01 -29.31
C SER A 373 -4.87 2.30 -29.06
N GLY A 374 -4.92 1.14 -28.40
CA GLY A 374 -3.74 0.32 -28.06
C GLY A 374 -3.04 0.71 -26.76
N ASP A 375 -3.53 1.74 -26.06
CA ASP A 375 -2.94 2.22 -24.81
C ASP A 375 -3.06 1.20 -23.68
N VAL A 376 -2.08 1.19 -22.78
CA VAL A 376 -2.05 0.34 -21.59
C VAL A 376 -1.99 1.22 -20.34
N PHE A 377 -2.97 1.11 -19.45
CA PHE A 377 -3.05 1.90 -18.23
C PHE A 377 -2.70 1.09 -16.98
N ILE A 378 -1.87 1.67 -16.10
CA ILE A 378 -1.58 1.13 -14.75
C ILE A 378 -1.63 2.26 -13.72
N GLY A 379 -2.18 1.99 -12.54
CA GLY A 379 -2.01 2.81 -11.33
C GLY A 379 -3.22 3.59 -10.85
N VAL A 380 -3.03 4.31 -9.73
CA VAL A 380 -4.03 5.17 -9.08
C VAL A 380 -3.37 6.53 -8.76
N PRO A 381 -3.64 7.60 -9.54
CA PRO A 381 -4.46 7.63 -10.76
C PRO A 381 -3.83 6.83 -11.92
N ALA A 382 -4.65 6.42 -12.89
CA ALA A 382 -4.18 5.68 -14.06
C ALA A 382 -3.13 6.47 -14.86
N ARG A 383 -2.05 5.80 -15.26
CA ARG A 383 -0.99 6.33 -16.12
C ARG A 383 -0.84 5.44 -17.35
N CYS A 384 -0.72 6.04 -18.52
CA CYS A 384 -0.43 5.31 -19.74
C CYS A 384 1.03 4.82 -19.70
N MET A 385 1.25 3.56 -20.04
CA MET A 385 2.57 2.96 -20.16
C MET A 385 3.25 3.46 -21.45
N PRO A 386 4.60 3.52 -21.48
CA PRO A 386 5.35 4.03 -22.64
C PRO A 386 5.37 3.09 -23.85
N PHE A 387 4.58 2.01 -23.82
CA PHE A 387 4.45 1.04 -24.89
C PHE A 387 2.97 0.74 -25.15
N GLN A 388 2.66 0.40 -26.40
CA GLN A 388 1.36 -0.07 -26.82
C GLN A 388 1.40 -1.57 -27.05
N MET A 389 0.29 -2.25 -26.80
CA MET A 389 0.15 -3.64 -27.18
C MET A 389 0.00 -3.73 -28.70
N PRO A 390 0.70 -4.66 -29.37
CA PRO A 390 0.50 -4.87 -30.80
C PRO A 390 -0.95 -5.29 -31.07
N ILE A 391 -1.65 -4.50 -31.90
CA ILE A 391 -2.99 -4.81 -32.36
C ILE A 391 -2.90 -6.05 -33.25
N ARG A 392 -3.40 -7.18 -32.78
CA ARG A 392 -3.56 -8.41 -33.58
C ARG A 392 -5.02 -8.79 -33.58
N GLU A 393 -5.55 -9.10 -34.76
CA GLU A 393 -6.88 -9.70 -34.91
C GLU A 393 -6.90 -11.03 -34.14
N ALA A 394 -7.86 -11.16 -33.23
CA ALA A 394 -7.99 -12.34 -32.41
C ALA A 394 -8.61 -13.48 -33.22
N MET A 395 -8.17 -14.72 -32.99
CA MET A 395 -8.88 -15.89 -33.50
C MET A 395 -10.24 -16.03 -32.78
N GLU A 396 -11.29 -16.29 -33.56
CA GLU A 396 -12.64 -16.58 -33.07
C GLU A 396 -12.69 -17.99 -32.46
N ASP A 397 -12.74 -18.08 -31.13
CA ASP A 397 -13.18 -19.32 -30.47
C ASP A 397 -14.72 -19.34 -30.42
N GLN A 398 -15.34 -20.00 -31.40
CA GLN A 398 -16.76 -20.30 -31.37
C GLN A 398 -17.04 -21.51 -30.47
N ILE A 399 -17.41 -21.26 -29.21
CA ILE A 399 -18.02 -22.31 -28.38
C ILE A 399 -19.40 -22.62 -28.95
N LYS A 400 -19.61 -23.85 -29.41
CA LYS A 400 -20.90 -24.30 -29.97
C LYS A 400 -21.99 -24.27 -28.89
N ILE A 401 -23.21 -23.84 -29.24
CA ILE A 401 -24.41 -23.84 -28.38
C ILE A 401 -24.67 -25.19 -27.68
N THR A 402 -24.25 -26.30 -28.28
CA THR A 402 -24.33 -27.65 -27.67
C THR A 402 -23.40 -27.84 -26.47
N GLN A 403 -22.27 -27.15 -26.45
CA GLN A 403 -21.30 -27.16 -25.34
C GLN A 403 -21.82 -26.30 -24.19
N PHE A 404 -22.48 -25.18 -24.50
CA PHE A 404 -23.20 -24.35 -23.52
C PHE A 404 -24.20 -25.16 -22.67
N TRP A 405 -25.13 -25.89 -23.29
CA TRP A 405 -26.13 -26.67 -22.55
C TRP A 405 -25.52 -27.78 -21.67
N LYS A 406 -24.47 -28.45 -22.16
CA LYS A 406 -23.76 -29.46 -21.37
C LYS A 406 -23.10 -28.86 -20.13
N THR A 407 -22.45 -27.71 -20.28
CA THR A 407 -21.81 -26.98 -19.19
C THR A 407 -22.83 -26.47 -18.17
N CYS A 408 -23.97 -25.93 -18.63
CA CYS A 408 -25.05 -25.46 -17.76
C CYS A 408 -25.67 -26.60 -16.93
N VAL A 409 -26.01 -27.71 -17.56
CA VAL A 409 -26.63 -28.85 -16.89
C VAL A 409 -25.65 -29.51 -15.92
N SER A 410 -24.37 -29.65 -16.32
CA SER A 410 -23.33 -30.19 -15.45
C SER A 410 -23.09 -29.31 -14.20
N HIS A 411 -23.03 -27.98 -14.36
CA HIS A 411 -22.88 -27.03 -13.26
C HIS A 411 -24.05 -27.09 -12.28
N TYR A 412 -25.27 -27.11 -12.82
CA TYR A 412 -26.49 -27.17 -12.04
C TYR A 412 -26.59 -28.49 -11.23
N ILE A 413 -26.28 -29.63 -11.87
CA ILE A 413 -26.27 -30.93 -11.21
C ILE A 413 -25.20 -30.98 -10.13
N SER A 414 -24.00 -30.47 -10.40
CA SER A 414 -22.90 -30.42 -9.42
C SER A 414 -23.31 -29.62 -8.18
N LYS A 415 -23.82 -28.40 -8.33
CA LYS A 415 -24.30 -27.55 -7.21
C LYS A 415 -25.42 -28.19 -6.40
N CYS A 416 -26.41 -28.78 -7.07
CA CYS A 416 -27.52 -29.45 -6.39
C CYS A 416 -27.05 -30.67 -5.60
N LEU A 417 -26.13 -31.46 -6.15
CA LEU A 417 -25.50 -32.59 -5.44
C LEU A 417 -24.67 -32.09 -4.25
N LEU A 418 -23.93 -31.00 -4.43
CA LEU A 418 -23.11 -30.38 -3.39
C LEU A 418 -23.94 -29.91 -2.21
N ILE A 419 -24.95 -29.06 -2.45
CA ILE A 419 -25.91 -28.64 -1.43
C ILE A 419 -26.54 -29.89 -0.80
N GLY A 420 -26.88 -30.90 -1.61
CA GLY A 420 -27.43 -32.14 -1.09
C GLY A 420 -26.50 -32.88 -0.12
N ILE A 421 -25.21 -33.02 -0.45
CA ILE A 421 -24.18 -33.68 0.37
C ILE A 421 -23.97 -32.96 1.70
N TYR A 422 -23.90 -31.62 1.69
CA TYR A 422 -23.68 -30.83 2.91
C TYR A 422 -24.83 -30.96 3.91
N TRP A 423 -26.06 -31.00 3.40
CA TRP A 423 -27.25 -31.06 4.23
C TRP A 423 -27.61 -32.50 4.64
N SER A 424 -27.21 -33.53 3.87
CA SER A 424 -27.42 -34.95 4.23
C SER A 424 -26.40 -35.47 5.24
N CYS A 425 -25.12 -35.12 5.08
CA CYS A 425 -24.07 -35.58 5.98
C CYS A 425 -23.93 -34.68 7.21
N GLY A 426 -24.60 -33.52 7.27
CA GLY A 426 -24.36 -32.46 8.25
C GLY A 426 -23.22 -31.55 7.81
N LEU A 427 -23.31 -30.25 8.13
CA LEU A 427 -22.40 -29.20 7.61
C LEU A 427 -20.92 -29.58 7.78
N ILE A 428 -20.51 -30.07 8.95
CA ILE A 428 -19.10 -30.38 9.25
C ILE A 428 -18.60 -31.61 8.47
N SER A 429 -19.35 -32.71 8.48
CA SER A 429 -18.99 -33.97 7.83
C SER A 429 -19.06 -33.86 6.30
N GLY A 430 -20.09 -33.19 5.78
CA GLY A 430 -20.19 -32.86 4.36
C GLY A 430 -19.03 -31.95 3.91
N SER A 431 -18.61 -31.02 4.77
CA SER A 431 -17.46 -30.17 4.50
C SER A 431 -16.17 -30.97 4.34
N ILE A 432 -15.88 -31.84 5.30
CA ILE A 432 -14.67 -32.68 5.29
C ILE A 432 -14.67 -33.61 4.06
N ILE A 433 -15.79 -34.25 3.75
CA ILE A 433 -15.91 -35.13 2.57
C ILE A 433 -15.65 -34.34 1.29
N HIS A 434 -16.26 -33.17 1.14
CA HIS A 434 -16.04 -32.33 -0.02
C HIS A 434 -14.58 -31.88 -0.12
N THR A 435 -13.94 -31.55 1.01
CA THR A 435 -12.51 -31.15 1.05
C THR A 435 -11.63 -32.28 0.57
N LEU A 436 -11.87 -33.50 1.05
CA LEU A 436 -11.12 -34.68 0.62
C LEU A 436 -11.30 -34.97 -0.87
N ILE A 437 -12.51 -34.79 -1.41
CA ILE A 437 -12.80 -34.95 -2.84
C ILE A 437 -12.02 -33.90 -3.66
N VAL A 438 -12.12 -32.62 -3.30
CA VAL A 438 -11.43 -31.53 -4.00
C VAL A 438 -9.92 -31.73 -3.96
N CYS A 439 -9.34 -32.01 -2.79
CA CYS A 439 -7.90 -32.29 -2.66
C CYS A 439 -7.47 -33.49 -3.51
N SER A 440 -8.24 -34.58 -3.52
CA SER A 440 -7.95 -35.79 -4.30
C SER A 440 -8.00 -35.53 -5.80
N LEU A 441 -9.02 -34.81 -6.28
CA LEU A 441 -9.16 -34.45 -7.69
C LEU A 441 -8.04 -33.50 -8.13
N TYR A 442 -7.71 -32.50 -7.30
CA TYR A 442 -6.64 -31.55 -7.59
C TYR A 442 -5.27 -32.26 -7.68
N GLN A 443 -4.96 -33.15 -6.74
CA GLN A 443 -3.71 -33.92 -6.77
C GLN A 443 -3.60 -34.88 -7.96
N ARG A 444 -4.70 -35.48 -8.40
CA ARG A 444 -4.68 -36.53 -9.45
C ARG A 444 -4.83 -36.00 -10.87
N HIS A 445 -5.54 -34.88 -11.06
CA HIS A 445 -6.04 -34.50 -12.37
C HIS A 445 -5.82 -33.03 -12.74
N PHE A 446 -5.11 -32.23 -11.95
CA PHE A 446 -4.79 -30.85 -12.34
C PHE A 446 -3.94 -30.75 -13.63
N TYR A 447 -3.21 -31.81 -14.01
CA TYR A 447 -2.49 -31.87 -15.30
C TYR A 447 -3.21 -32.70 -16.36
N ALA A 448 -4.49 -33.03 -16.17
CA ALA A 448 -5.25 -33.67 -17.22
C ALA A 448 -5.45 -32.67 -18.36
N ASP A 449 -5.08 -33.07 -19.59
CA ASP A 449 -5.36 -32.35 -20.84
C ASP A 449 -6.88 -32.28 -21.16
N ASP A 450 -7.71 -32.90 -20.32
CA ASP A 450 -9.16 -32.88 -20.44
C ASP A 450 -9.73 -31.58 -19.86
N GLU A 451 -10.08 -30.67 -20.78
CA GLU A 451 -10.74 -29.39 -20.50
C GLU A 451 -11.98 -29.55 -19.60
N THR A 452 -12.71 -30.67 -19.73
CA THR A 452 -13.91 -30.95 -18.92
C THR A 452 -13.55 -31.14 -17.46
N ILE A 453 -12.47 -31.87 -17.17
CA ILE A 453 -12.02 -32.14 -15.81
C ILE A 453 -11.50 -30.86 -15.16
N GLN A 454 -10.76 -30.04 -15.90
CA GLN A 454 -10.30 -28.72 -15.42
C GLN A 454 -11.47 -27.80 -15.06
N GLN A 455 -12.49 -27.74 -15.92
CA GLN A 455 -13.70 -26.96 -15.66
C GLN A 455 -14.45 -27.47 -14.42
N ILE A 456 -14.52 -28.79 -14.21
CA ILE A 456 -15.14 -29.38 -13.02
C ILE A 456 -14.34 -29.03 -11.76
N ILE A 457 -13.01 -29.15 -11.80
CA ILE A 457 -12.14 -28.80 -10.66
C ILE A 457 -12.30 -27.32 -10.29
N GLY A 458 -12.18 -26.41 -11.26
CA GLY A 458 -12.32 -24.97 -10.99
C GLY A 458 -13.70 -24.59 -10.42
N LYS A 459 -14.78 -25.27 -10.85
CA LYS A 459 -16.13 -25.05 -10.33
C LYS A 459 -16.33 -25.65 -8.94
N LEU A 460 -15.82 -26.86 -8.70
CA LEU A 460 -15.83 -27.48 -7.37
C LEU A 460 -15.05 -26.62 -6.38
N GLU A 461 -13.92 -26.04 -6.77
CA GLU A 461 -13.16 -25.09 -5.97
C GLU A 461 -13.98 -23.85 -5.63
N GLU A 462 -14.62 -23.22 -6.63
CA GLU A 462 -15.48 -22.06 -6.42
C GLU A 462 -16.60 -22.34 -5.41
N ASP A 463 -17.26 -23.48 -5.53
CA ASP A 463 -18.29 -23.90 -4.59
C ASP A 463 -17.71 -24.26 -3.21
N HIS A 464 -16.51 -24.86 -3.17
CA HIS A 464 -15.78 -25.15 -1.93
C HIS A 464 -15.46 -23.87 -1.14
N ARG A 465 -15.11 -22.78 -1.84
CA ARG A 465 -14.84 -21.48 -1.22
C ARG A 465 -16.06 -20.94 -0.48
N ILE A 466 -17.25 -21.10 -1.06
CA ILE A 466 -18.50 -20.51 -0.53
C ILE A 466 -18.93 -21.18 0.78
N PHE A 467 -18.80 -22.50 0.90
CA PHE A 467 -19.45 -23.24 1.98
C PHE A 467 -18.55 -23.64 3.17
N ILE A 468 -17.22 -23.76 3.00
CA ILE A 468 -16.35 -24.37 4.02
C ILE A 468 -15.30 -23.39 4.53
N CYS A 469 -14.59 -22.76 3.61
CA CYS A 469 -13.32 -22.13 3.94
C CYS A 469 -13.46 -20.77 4.63
N SER A 470 -14.64 -20.16 4.61
CA SER A 470 -14.92 -18.90 5.31
C SER A 470 -14.64 -19.00 6.83
N PHE A 471 -14.76 -20.19 7.43
CA PHE A 471 -14.41 -20.41 8.84
C PHE A 471 -12.95 -20.78 9.07
N LEU A 472 -12.22 -21.24 8.05
CA LEU A 472 -10.82 -21.64 8.21
C LEU A 472 -9.86 -20.46 8.05
N GLY A 473 -10.35 -19.36 7.48
CA GLY A 473 -9.63 -18.10 7.34
C GLY A 473 -8.88 -17.67 8.59
N ASN A 474 -7.67 -17.17 8.42
CA ASN A 474 -6.76 -16.75 9.49
C ASN A 474 -6.33 -17.86 10.48
N THR A 475 -6.50 -19.16 10.13
CA THR A 475 -6.09 -20.29 10.99
C THR A 475 -5.06 -21.20 10.33
N GLN A 476 -4.39 -22.03 11.15
CA GLN A 476 -3.49 -23.08 10.66
C GLN A 476 -4.25 -24.22 9.95
N TRP A 477 -5.57 -24.32 10.08
CA TRP A 477 -6.37 -25.32 9.37
C TRP A 477 -6.47 -25.00 7.88
N LEU A 478 -6.58 -23.72 7.51
CA LEU A 478 -6.54 -23.31 6.11
C LEU A 478 -5.17 -23.60 5.47
N ILE A 479 -4.08 -23.45 6.23
CA ILE A 479 -2.74 -23.81 5.77
C ILE A 479 -2.64 -25.31 5.48
N ARG A 480 -3.20 -26.15 6.35
CA ARG A 480 -3.25 -27.61 6.13
C ARG A 480 -4.08 -27.97 4.90
N TYR A 481 -5.18 -27.25 4.66
CA TYR A 481 -5.98 -27.41 3.45
C TYR A 481 -5.14 -27.12 2.19
N PHE A 482 -4.49 -25.96 2.12
CA PHE A 482 -3.65 -25.62 0.96
C PHE A 482 -2.49 -26.60 0.74
N ARG A 483 -1.86 -27.07 1.82
CA ARG A 483 -0.83 -28.13 1.74
C ARG A 483 -1.39 -29.43 1.16
N ALA A 484 -2.62 -29.80 1.55
CA ALA A 484 -3.31 -30.95 0.97
C ALA A 484 -3.67 -30.74 -0.51
N CYS A 485 -3.96 -29.50 -0.93
CA CYS A 485 -4.12 -29.14 -2.34
C CYS A 485 -2.79 -29.03 -3.11
N GLY A 486 -1.64 -29.29 -2.48
CA GLY A 486 -0.33 -29.32 -3.15
C GLY A 486 0.50 -28.05 -3.03
N ALA A 487 0.07 -27.03 -2.28
CA ALA A 487 0.89 -25.85 -2.02
C ALA A 487 2.04 -26.16 -1.04
N ASN A 488 3.20 -25.56 -1.27
CA ASN A 488 4.34 -25.67 -0.35
C ASN A 488 4.36 -24.49 0.61
N ILE A 489 3.72 -24.63 1.78
CA ILE A 489 3.57 -23.52 2.75
C ILE A 489 4.26 -23.87 4.07
N GLY A 490 5.11 -22.97 4.56
CA GLY A 490 5.80 -23.03 5.85
C GLY A 490 4.86 -22.94 7.06
N ASN A 491 5.43 -22.96 8.25
CA ASN A 491 4.73 -22.94 9.52
C ASN A 491 4.37 -21.51 9.96
N ASN A 492 3.35 -21.43 10.82
CA ASN A 492 2.89 -20.17 11.39
C ASN A 492 2.53 -19.14 10.31
N VAL A 493 1.99 -19.55 9.16
CA VAL A 493 1.52 -18.65 8.09
C VAL A 493 0.08 -18.25 8.35
N ILE A 494 -0.29 -17.01 8.04
CA ILE A 494 -1.67 -16.51 8.16
C ILE A 494 -2.15 -16.11 6.77
N ILE A 495 -3.26 -16.73 6.34
CA ILE A 495 -3.96 -16.43 5.10
C ILE A 495 -5.41 -16.12 5.47
N PRO A 496 -5.97 -14.96 5.08
CA PRO A 496 -7.32 -14.56 5.46
C PRO A 496 -8.41 -15.48 4.93
N ASP A 497 -8.28 -15.93 3.69
CA ASP A 497 -9.30 -16.72 3.02
C ASP A 497 -8.72 -17.46 1.80
N VAL A 498 -9.54 -18.30 1.19
CA VAL A 498 -9.16 -19.11 0.03
C VAL A 498 -8.90 -18.32 -1.25
N SER A 499 -9.52 -17.14 -1.41
CA SER A 499 -9.31 -16.29 -2.59
C SER A 499 -7.96 -15.58 -2.58
N SER A 500 -7.21 -15.65 -1.48
CA SER A 500 -5.88 -15.07 -1.34
C SER A 500 -4.82 -15.79 -2.19
N LEU A 501 -5.00 -17.07 -2.50
CA LEU A 501 -4.09 -17.86 -3.33
C LEU A 501 -4.81 -18.31 -4.60
N PHE A 502 -4.12 -18.28 -5.73
CA PHE A 502 -4.55 -18.93 -6.97
C PHE A 502 -3.50 -19.95 -7.40
N ASP A 503 -3.93 -21.01 -8.08
CA ASP A 503 -3.04 -22.07 -8.61
C ASP A 503 -2.14 -22.67 -7.52
N TYR A 504 -2.75 -23.18 -6.44
CA TYR A 504 -2.08 -23.50 -5.17
C TYR A 504 -0.79 -24.32 -5.31
N HIS A 505 -0.77 -25.28 -6.24
CA HIS A 505 0.38 -26.16 -6.53
C HIS A 505 1.63 -25.43 -7.05
N LEU A 506 1.49 -24.19 -7.53
CA LEU A 506 2.59 -23.35 -8.01
C LEU A 506 3.06 -22.34 -6.96
N VAL A 507 2.45 -22.35 -5.78
CA VAL A 507 2.73 -21.41 -4.71
C VAL A 507 3.68 -22.04 -3.70
N THR A 508 4.81 -21.37 -3.46
CA THR A 508 5.72 -21.65 -2.35
C THR A 508 5.73 -20.47 -1.38
N ILE A 509 5.43 -20.70 -0.11
CA ILE A 509 5.38 -19.69 0.96
C ILE A 509 6.25 -20.18 2.12
N GLY A 510 7.15 -19.35 2.61
CA GLY A 510 8.02 -19.61 3.75
C GLY A 510 7.31 -19.56 5.10
N ASP A 511 8.09 -19.66 6.18
CA ASP A 511 7.57 -19.57 7.54
C ASP A 511 7.16 -18.13 7.89
N HIS A 512 6.20 -17.96 8.81
CA HIS A 512 5.84 -16.65 9.38
C HIS A 512 5.34 -15.59 8.38
N VAL A 513 4.85 -16.00 7.21
CA VAL A 513 4.26 -15.09 6.21
C VAL A 513 2.84 -14.65 6.60
N ARG A 514 2.52 -13.36 6.42
CA ARG A 514 1.24 -12.76 6.78
C ARG A 514 0.58 -12.14 5.54
N LEU A 515 -0.62 -12.58 5.20
CA LEU A 515 -1.46 -11.94 4.21
C LEU A 515 -2.59 -11.20 4.92
N ASN A 516 -2.86 -9.96 4.53
CA ASN A 516 -4.05 -9.22 4.92
C ASN A 516 -5.20 -9.46 3.94
N ILE A 517 -6.40 -9.05 4.32
CA ILE A 517 -7.62 -9.14 3.50
C ILE A 517 -7.39 -8.65 2.07
N ASN A 518 -7.88 -9.43 1.10
CA ASN A 518 -7.73 -9.19 -0.35
C ASN A 518 -6.28 -9.09 -0.86
N ALA A 519 -5.29 -9.60 -0.12
CA ALA A 519 -3.96 -9.82 -0.68
C ALA A 519 -3.98 -11.09 -1.55
N HIS A 520 -3.53 -10.98 -2.81
CA HIS A 520 -3.61 -12.07 -3.77
C HIS A 520 -2.22 -12.50 -4.29
N ILE A 521 -1.99 -13.81 -4.33
CA ILE A 521 -0.87 -14.44 -5.03
C ILE A 521 -1.44 -15.15 -6.26
N VAL A 522 -1.04 -14.70 -7.46
CA VAL A 522 -1.57 -15.19 -8.73
C VAL A 522 -0.44 -15.81 -9.55
N CYS A 523 -0.50 -17.13 -9.82
CA CYS A 523 0.53 -17.82 -10.60
C CYS A 523 0.18 -17.92 -12.09
N HIS A 524 -0.98 -17.45 -12.52
CA HIS A 524 -1.33 -17.35 -13.92
C HIS A 524 -1.33 -15.90 -14.44
N THR A 525 -1.11 -15.78 -15.74
CA THR A 525 -1.34 -14.56 -16.51
C THR A 525 -2.04 -14.93 -17.79
N PHE A 526 -3.09 -14.19 -18.16
CA PHE A 526 -3.76 -14.36 -19.43
C PHE A 526 -3.12 -13.40 -20.44
N GLU A 527 -2.22 -13.95 -21.26
CA GLU A 527 -1.48 -13.17 -22.25
C GLU A 527 -1.95 -13.58 -23.64
N GLN A 528 -2.53 -12.63 -24.40
CA GLN A 528 -2.97 -12.89 -25.77
C GLN A 528 -3.94 -14.08 -25.88
N ARG A 529 -4.88 -14.19 -24.93
CA ARG A 529 -5.82 -15.31 -24.81
C ARG A 529 -5.19 -16.69 -24.48
N ILE A 530 -3.90 -16.72 -24.15
CA ILE A 530 -3.21 -17.93 -23.68
C ILE A 530 -3.00 -17.82 -22.17
N LEU A 531 -3.46 -18.83 -21.44
CA LEU A 531 -3.16 -19.00 -20.03
C LEU A 531 -1.70 -19.41 -19.85
N LYS A 532 -0.88 -18.56 -19.23
CA LYS A 532 0.50 -18.87 -18.87
C LYS A 532 0.62 -19.02 -17.36
N LEU A 533 1.07 -20.19 -16.93
CA LEU A 533 1.31 -20.53 -15.53
C LEU A 533 2.80 -20.42 -15.21
N VAL A 534 3.15 -19.68 -14.16
CA VAL A 534 4.53 -19.54 -13.67
C VAL A 534 4.53 -19.52 -12.13
N PRO A 535 5.33 -20.37 -11.47
CA PRO A 535 5.41 -20.44 -10.01
C PRO A 535 5.75 -19.12 -9.32
N VAL A 536 5.24 -18.93 -8.10
CA VAL A 536 5.54 -17.80 -7.22
C VAL A 536 6.16 -18.30 -5.93
N THR A 537 7.22 -17.64 -5.48
CA THR A 537 7.90 -17.93 -4.21
C THR A 537 7.85 -16.72 -3.28
N VAL A 538 7.34 -16.92 -2.06
CA VAL A 538 7.34 -15.93 -0.99
C VAL A 538 8.21 -16.44 0.16
N GLY A 539 9.32 -15.77 0.44
CA GLY A 539 10.26 -16.13 1.50
C GLY A 539 9.70 -15.88 2.90
N ASN A 540 10.47 -16.28 3.91
CA ASN A 540 10.06 -16.22 5.31
C ASN A 540 9.71 -14.79 5.75
N SER A 541 8.78 -14.67 6.70
CA SER A 541 8.45 -13.42 7.40
C SER A 541 8.02 -12.26 6.48
N CYS A 542 7.53 -12.55 5.28
CA CYS A 542 6.95 -11.52 4.41
C CYS A 542 5.57 -11.11 4.91
N ILE A 543 5.24 -9.82 4.77
CA ILE A 543 3.94 -9.25 5.12
C ILE A 543 3.34 -8.60 3.87
N LEU A 544 2.22 -9.13 3.40
CA LEU A 544 1.46 -8.65 2.26
C LEU A 544 0.23 -7.91 2.77
N MET A 545 0.21 -6.58 2.68
CA MET A 545 -0.90 -5.77 3.17
C MET A 545 -2.11 -5.81 2.23
N SER A 546 -3.22 -5.22 2.69
CA SER A 546 -4.53 -5.31 2.04
C SER A 546 -4.51 -4.85 0.59
N ASN A 547 -5.21 -5.57 -0.29
CA ASN A 547 -5.28 -5.32 -1.74
C ASN A 547 -3.91 -5.38 -2.46
N SER A 548 -2.84 -5.95 -1.88
CA SER A 548 -1.59 -6.18 -2.61
C SER A 548 -1.72 -7.40 -3.55
N ILE A 549 -1.07 -7.36 -4.71
CA ILE A 549 -1.09 -8.45 -5.70
C ILE A 549 0.34 -8.84 -6.06
N VAL A 550 0.65 -10.13 -5.96
CA VAL A 550 1.89 -10.74 -6.44
C VAL A 550 1.61 -11.52 -7.71
N MET A 551 2.21 -11.10 -8.83
CA MET A 551 2.01 -11.72 -10.14
C MET A 551 2.86 -12.99 -10.34
N SER A 552 2.61 -13.70 -11.44
CA SER A 552 3.28 -14.95 -11.76
C SER A 552 4.80 -14.79 -11.92
N GLY A 553 5.57 -15.81 -11.55
CA GLY A 553 7.03 -15.81 -11.65
C GLY A 553 7.79 -15.00 -10.60
N CYS A 554 7.09 -14.29 -9.71
CA CYS A 554 7.73 -13.45 -8.69
C CYS A 554 8.45 -14.25 -7.61
N LYS A 555 9.53 -13.67 -7.08
CA LYS A 555 10.29 -14.20 -5.95
C LYS A 555 10.51 -13.12 -4.90
N LEU A 556 9.88 -13.26 -3.74
CA LEU A 556 10.12 -12.44 -2.56
C LEU A 556 11.13 -13.18 -1.68
N MET A 557 12.29 -12.61 -1.43
CA MET A 557 13.41 -13.33 -0.81
C MET A 557 13.30 -13.47 0.72
N GLY A 558 12.43 -12.71 1.39
CA GLY A 558 12.16 -12.83 2.83
C GLY A 558 12.19 -11.48 3.56
N ASN A 559 11.43 -11.37 4.65
CA ASN A 559 11.22 -10.11 5.39
C ASN A 559 10.77 -8.95 4.48
N ASN A 560 10.06 -9.26 3.39
CA ASN A 560 9.53 -8.26 2.47
C ASN A 560 8.20 -7.74 2.99
N ARG A 561 7.99 -6.43 2.93
CA ARG A 561 6.69 -5.82 3.26
C ARG A 561 6.09 -5.14 2.05
N LEU A 562 4.96 -5.64 1.58
CA LEU A 562 4.17 -4.98 0.54
C LEU A 562 3.13 -4.09 1.22
N TYR A 563 3.15 -2.80 0.90
CA TYR A 563 2.16 -1.84 1.35
C TYR A 563 0.81 -2.04 0.61
N PRO A 564 -0.26 -1.37 1.06
CA PRO A 564 -1.58 -1.53 0.45
C PRO A 564 -1.57 -1.19 -1.03
N PHE A 565 -2.40 -1.89 -1.81
CA PHE A 565 -2.45 -1.74 -3.27
C PHE A 565 -1.11 -1.97 -4.00
N THR A 566 -0.10 -2.58 -3.39
CA THR A 566 1.17 -2.83 -4.09
C THR A 566 1.00 -3.92 -5.15
N LEU A 567 1.41 -3.66 -6.39
CA LEU A 567 1.42 -4.64 -7.48
C LEU A 567 2.84 -5.03 -7.82
N VAL A 568 3.24 -6.23 -7.43
CA VAL A 568 4.54 -6.82 -7.81
C VAL A 568 4.42 -7.39 -9.22
N MET A 569 5.27 -6.91 -10.14
CA MET A 569 5.15 -7.22 -11.56
C MET A 569 5.68 -8.62 -11.87
N LYS A 570 5.19 -9.21 -12.95
CA LYS A 570 5.57 -10.55 -13.40
C LYS A 570 7.10 -10.72 -13.43
N ASN A 571 7.58 -11.82 -12.87
CA ASN A 571 9.01 -12.18 -12.77
C ASN A 571 9.88 -11.24 -11.90
N ASP A 572 9.31 -10.34 -11.10
CA ASP A 572 10.09 -9.50 -10.20
C ASP A 572 10.79 -10.31 -9.09
N LEU A 573 12.00 -9.88 -8.74
CA LEU A 573 12.79 -10.42 -7.63
C LEU A 573 12.95 -9.35 -6.56
N LEU A 574 12.28 -9.53 -5.43
CA LEU A 574 12.32 -8.60 -4.30
C LEU A 574 13.40 -9.04 -3.32
N GLN A 575 14.44 -8.21 -3.17
CA GLN A 575 15.56 -8.46 -2.24
C GLN A 575 15.08 -8.57 -0.79
N PRO A 576 15.75 -9.31 0.10
CA PRO A 576 15.26 -9.50 1.46
C PRO A 576 15.32 -8.19 2.28
N ASN A 577 14.47 -8.08 3.32
CA ASN A 577 14.40 -6.94 4.25
C ASN A 577 14.03 -5.59 3.61
N THR A 578 13.39 -5.60 2.44
CA THR A 578 12.97 -4.37 1.75
C THR A 578 11.46 -4.17 1.85
N LEU A 579 11.04 -2.92 1.97
CA LEU A 579 9.63 -2.54 1.87
C LEU A 579 9.32 -2.11 0.44
N TRP A 580 8.08 -2.31 0.01
CA TRP A 580 7.62 -2.02 -1.35
C TRP A 580 6.26 -1.36 -1.33
N LYS A 581 6.06 -0.37 -2.20
CA LYS A 581 4.77 0.29 -2.38
C LYS A 581 4.52 0.68 -3.83
N GLY A 582 3.25 0.86 -4.18
CA GLY A 582 2.85 1.46 -5.45
C GLY A 582 2.49 0.48 -6.56
N LEU A 583 2.09 1.07 -7.68
CA LEU A 583 1.53 0.43 -8.88
C LEU A 583 2.24 0.98 -10.12
N PRO A 584 3.32 0.36 -10.62
CA PRO A 584 3.94 -0.88 -10.15
C PRO A 584 4.72 -0.70 -8.82
N ALA A 585 5.03 -1.82 -8.16
CA ALA A 585 5.77 -1.85 -6.91
C ALA A 585 7.16 -1.21 -7.07
N GLN A 586 7.48 -0.29 -6.17
CA GLN A 586 8.79 0.34 -6.05
C GLN A 586 9.32 0.17 -4.64
N SER A 587 10.64 0.04 -4.50
CA SER A 587 11.28 -0.05 -3.19
C SER A 587 10.95 1.21 -2.40
N TYR A 588 10.45 1.00 -1.19
CA TYR A 588 10.03 2.02 -0.27
C TYR A 588 10.94 1.98 0.96
N VAL A 589 11.46 3.14 1.33
CA VAL A 589 12.11 3.32 2.63
C VAL A 589 11.11 4.03 3.52
N ALA A 590 10.57 3.33 4.51
CA ALA A 590 9.53 3.89 5.37
C ALA A 590 10.04 5.13 6.11
N LYS A 591 9.16 6.13 6.26
CA LYS A 591 9.39 7.27 7.16
C LYS A 591 9.67 6.85 8.61
N SER A 592 9.36 5.61 9.01
CA SER A 592 9.73 5.03 10.32
C SER A 592 11.11 4.36 10.37
N ILE A 593 11.70 4.00 9.23
CA ILE A 593 13.15 3.68 9.15
C ILE A 593 13.95 4.98 9.24
N LEU A 594 13.40 6.04 8.64
CA LEU A 594 13.71 7.43 8.95
C LEU A 594 13.52 7.70 10.46
N SER A 595 12.45 7.23 11.13
CA SER A 595 12.23 7.51 12.57
C SER A 595 13.32 6.96 13.52
N ARG A 596 14.09 5.94 13.10
CA ARG A 596 15.25 5.46 13.89
C ARG A 596 16.51 6.30 13.68
N SER A 597 16.68 6.89 12.50
CA SER A 597 17.73 7.89 12.22
C SER A 597 17.34 9.27 12.76
N VAL A 598 16.04 9.50 12.91
CA VAL A 598 15.41 10.72 13.42
C VAL A 598 15.37 10.78 14.94
N LEU A 599 15.78 9.78 15.72
CA LEU A 599 15.94 10.02 17.18
C LEU A 599 16.99 11.12 17.47
N VAL A 600 17.95 11.32 16.56
CA VAL A 600 18.90 12.44 16.60
C VAL A 600 18.27 13.73 16.05
N CYS A 601 17.55 13.65 14.92
CA CYS A 601 16.90 14.82 14.32
C CYS A 601 15.68 15.31 15.11
N ASP A 602 14.93 14.45 15.79
CA ASP A 602 13.71 14.79 16.53
C ASP A 602 14.01 15.72 17.69
N ASP A 603 15.16 15.62 18.33
CA ASP A 603 15.51 16.53 19.43
C ASP A 603 15.92 17.92 18.88
N ILE A 604 16.65 17.94 17.76
CA ILE A 604 16.97 19.15 16.99
C ILE A 604 15.69 19.79 16.44
N VAL A 605 14.77 19.00 15.90
CA VAL A 605 13.48 19.39 15.30
C VAL A 605 12.47 19.79 16.37
N LYS A 606 12.40 19.10 17.51
CA LYS A 606 11.56 19.49 18.67
C LYS A 606 12.03 20.83 19.25
N TYR A 607 13.34 21.07 19.30
CA TYR A 607 13.88 22.37 19.69
C TYR A 607 13.57 23.47 18.65
N GLN A 608 13.66 23.16 17.35
CA GLN A 608 13.24 24.06 16.25
C GLN A 608 11.74 24.39 16.31
N GLN A 609 10.89 23.40 16.61
CA GLN A 609 9.44 23.56 16.75
C GLN A 609 9.04 24.34 18.01
N LYS A 610 9.80 24.24 19.11
CA LYS A 610 9.58 25.04 20.33
C LYS A 610 9.88 26.53 20.19
N SER A 611 10.70 26.93 19.21
CA SER A 611 11.22 28.31 19.09
C SER A 611 10.71 29.13 17.90
N ASN A 612 9.69 28.65 17.17
CA ASN A 612 8.99 29.39 16.10
C ASN A 612 9.87 29.97 14.97
N SER A 613 11.03 29.37 14.67
CA SER A 613 11.89 29.81 13.57
C SER A 613 12.37 28.63 12.73
N SER A 614 12.05 28.65 11.44
CA SER A 614 12.21 27.55 10.46
C SER A 614 13.63 27.35 9.90
N ASN A 615 14.67 27.99 10.44
CA ASN A 615 16.06 27.82 9.98
C ASN A 615 17.06 28.08 11.12
N ARG A 616 17.35 27.08 11.98
CA ARG A 616 18.34 27.21 13.07
C ARG A 616 19.57 26.29 12.95
N LEU A 617 19.61 25.32 12.04
CA LEU A 617 20.86 24.60 11.74
C LEU A 617 21.91 25.55 11.13
N SER A 618 21.43 26.53 10.34
CA SER A 618 22.22 27.66 9.88
C SER A 618 22.69 28.56 11.04
N LEU A 619 21.99 28.65 12.18
CA LEU A 619 22.38 29.56 13.27
C LEU A 619 23.66 29.14 14.01
N TRP A 620 23.98 27.86 14.18
CA TRP A 620 25.27 27.45 14.77
C TRP A 620 26.41 27.86 13.83
N TYR A 621 26.28 27.53 12.54
CA TYR A 621 27.26 27.87 11.52
C TYR A 621 27.35 29.38 11.25
N GLU A 622 26.23 30.10 11.17
CA GLU A 622 26.14 31.54 10.96
C GLU A 622 26.61 32.32 12.20
N LYS A 623 26.22 31.93 13.43
CA LYS A 623 26.70 32.61 14.65
C LYS A 623 28.19 32.38 14.85
N ILE A 624 28.68 31.14 14.73
CA ILE A 624 30.12 30.88 14.80
C ILE A 624 30.86 31.64 13.71
N SER A 625 30.36 31.66 12.47
CA SER A 625 30.97 32.44 11.38
C SER A 625 30.94 33.94 11.62
N SER A 626 29.90 34.47 12.28
CA SER A 626 29.79 35.89 12.65
C SER A 626 30.68 36.29 13.83
N ILE A 627 30.92 35.37 14.78
CA ILE A 627 31.78 35.60 15.95
C ILE A 627 33.26 35.46 15.55
N TYR A 628 33.57 34.45 14.74
CA TYR A 628 34.92 34.12 14.31
C TYR A 628 35.13 34.48 12.85
N THR A 629 35.49 35.74 12.63
CA THR A 629 35.97 36.26 11.34
C THR A 629 37.41 35.82 11.03
N ASN A 630 38.10 35.16 11.97
CA ASN A 630 39.43 34.59 11.79
C ASN A 630 39.39 33.05 11.99
N VAL A 631 39.85 32.28 11.00
CA VAL A 631 39.83 30.81 11.05
C VAL A 631 40.80 30.26 12.10
N ASN A 632 41.83 31.02 12.49
CA ASN A 632 42.85 30.55 13.43
C ASN A 632 42.35 30.31 14.86
N GLU A 633 41.18 30.82 15.22
CA GLU A 633 40.64 30.70 16.56
C GLU A 633 39.68 29.50 16.72
N LEU A 634 39.12 28.99 15.62
CA LEU A 634 38.40 27.71 15.54
C LEU A 634 38.52 27.16 14.12
N GLN A 635 39.48 26.26 13.92
CA GLN A 635 39.83 25.72 12.60
C GLN A 635 38.93 24.53 12.20
N PHE A 636 38.67 23.61 13.14
CA PHE A 636 37.89 22.39 12.89
C PHE A 636 36.57 22.43 13.65
N MET A 637 35.51 21.90 13.04
CA MET A 637 34.16 21.81 13.65
C MET A 637 33.69 20.37 13.86
N ASN A 638 34.42 19.39 13.33
CA ASN A 638 34.05 17.98 13.49
C ASN A 638 34.28 17.49 14.93
N TRP A 639 33.70 16.35 15.27
CA TRP A 639 33.76 15.79 16.63
C TRP A 639 35.10 15.12 16.96
N GLY A 640 35.87 14.76 15.93
CA GLY A 640 37.20 14.16 16.08
C GLY A 640 37.17 12.67 16.37
N TYR A 641 38.36 12.08 16.47
CA TYR A 641 38.58 10.66 16.75
C TYR A 641 39.76 10.50 17.71
N ALA A 642 39.60 9.74 18.79
CA ALA A 642 40.66 9.40 19.73
C ALA A 642 40.88 7.89 19.80
N ASP A 643 42.13 7.45 19.95
CA ASP A 643 42.35 6.05 20.37
C ASP A 643 41.91 5.91 21.83
N LEU A 644 41.45 4.71 22.21
CA LEU A 644 40.83 4.50 23.52
C LEU A 644 41.81 4.65 24.69
N ASP A 645 43.11 4.59 24.42
CA ASP A 645 44.17 4.72 25.43
C ASP A 645 44.86 6.10 25.41
N GLU A 646 44.39 7.03 24.56
CA GLU A 646 45.08 8.30 24.28
C GLU A 646 44.30 9.51 24.82
N HIS A 647 44.91 10.27 25.74
CA HIS A 647 44.36 11.52 26.24
C HIS A 647 45.37 12.67 26.05
N ILE A 648 45.05 13.57 25.13
CA ILE A 648 45.86 14.73 24.76
C ILE A 648 44.96 15.96 24.86
N ASP A 649 45.46 17.01 25.50
CA ASP A 649 44.80 18.31 25.54
C ASP A 649 44.87 18.97 24.15
N ASP A 650 43.76 19.01 23.42
CA ASP A 650 43.74 19.33 21.99
C ASP A 650 43.53 20.82 21.70
N ASN A 651 44.63 21.57 21.76
CA ASN A 651 44.67 22.96 21.31
C ASN A 651 45.04 23.13 19.82
N SER A 652 45.19 22.03 19.07
CA SER A 652 45.77 22.06 17.71
C SER A 652 44.92 21.38 16.62
N GLY A 653 43.72 20.90 16.96
CA GLY A 653 42.85 20.11 16.08
C GLY A 653 43.38 18.70 15.82
N TYR A 654 44.15 18.14 16.75
CA TYR A 654 44.72 16.79 16.71
C TYR A 654 43.64 15.72 16.48
N TYR A 655 42.59 15.70 17.32
CA TYR A 655 41.53 14.69 17.20
C TYR A 655 40.74 14.85 15.90
N SER A 656 40.57 16.08 15.43
CA SER A 656 39.95 16.36 14.14
C SER A 656 40.76 15.83 12.97
N LYS A 657 42.09 16.07 12.94
CA LYS A 657 42.98 15.53 11.91
C LYS A 657 43.00 14.00 11.92
N LYS A 658 42.95 13.39 13.11
CA LYS A 658 42.89 11.94 13.28
C LYS A 658 41.60 11.36 12.71
N LEU A 659 40.47 12.05 12.83
CA LEU A 659 39.22 11.64 12.17
C LEU A 659 39.39 11.59 10.64
N TYR A 660 40.01 12.60 10.01
CA TYR A 660 40.31 12.55 8.57
C TYR A 660 41.20 11.37 8.20
N GLN A 661 42.23 11.06 9.00
CA GLN A 661 43.07 9.87 8.79
C GLN A 661 42.26 8.57 8.80
N GLN A 662 41.31 8.46 9.74
CA GLN A 662 40.43 7.29 9.84
C GLN A 662 39.47 7.20 8.64
N VAL A 663 38.86 8.31 8.22
CA VAL A 663 37.94 8.33 7.07
C VAL A 663 38.66 7.95 5.77
N LEU A 664 39.92 8.36 5.62
CA LEU A 664 40.70 8.03 4.44
C LEU A 664 41.02 6.53 4.33
N ALA A 665 41.01 5.75 5.42
CA ALA A 665 40.94 4.29 5.36
C ALA A 665 41.96 3.59 4.42
N ASN A 666 43.19 4.11 4.36
CA ASN A 666 44.27 3.67 3.43
C ASN A 666 44.08 4.05 1.95
N ILE A 667 43.12 4.92 1.61
CA ILE A 667 43.02 5.55 0.30
C ILE A 667 44.08 6.64 0.21
N SER A 668 44.98 6.50 -0.78
CA SER A 668 45.96 7.54 -1.09
C SER A 668 45.28 8.68 -1.85
N LEU A 669 45.47 9.91 -1.40
CA LEU A 669 45.05 11.09 -2.14
C LEU A 669 46.14 11.62 -3.08
N THR A 670 47.35 11.07 -3.05
CA THR A 670 48.47 11.55 -3.88
C THR A 670 48.12 11.50 -5.36
N ASP A 671 48.29 12.64 -6.04
CA ASP A 671 47.94 12.84 -7.45
C ASP A 671 46.48 12.48 -7.83
N GLN A 672 45.55 12.49 -6.87
CA GLN A 672 44.10 12.31 -7.13
C GLN A 672 43.38 13.67 -7.25
N ASN A 673 42.27 13.71 -7.99
CA ASN A 673 41.30 14.81 -7.94
C ASN A 673 40.29 14.57 -6.81
N VAL A 674 40.25 15.46 -5.83
CA VAL A 674 39.48 15.28 -4.59
C VAL A 674 38.41 16.37 -4.46
N LEU A 675 37.20 15.96 -4.11
CA LEU A 675 36.09 16.84 -3.77
C LEU A 675 35.67 16.60 -2.31
N GLU A 676 35.62 17.64 -1.49
CA GLU A 676 35.05 17.60 -0.13
C GLU A 676 33.71 18.33 -0.10
N VAL A 677 32.65 17.64 0.30
CA VAL A 677 31.30 18.17 0.40
C VAL A 677 31.01 18.63 1.83
N ASP A 678 30.53 19.87 1.95
CA ASP A 678 30.40 20.62 3.21
C ASP A 678 31.76 20.72 3.93
N CYS A 679 32.72 21.36 3.26
CA CYS A 679 34.08 21.53 3.76
C CYS A 679 34.17 22.44 5.00
N GLY A 680 33.07 23.11 5.36
CA GLY A 680 33.02 24.06 6.46
C GLY A 680 34.14 25.09 6.36
N ARG A 681 34.85 25.30 7.47
CA ARG A 681 35.94 26.28 7.59
C ARG A 681 37.24 25.88 6.85
N GLY A 682 37.25 24.83 6.03
CA GLY A 682 38.34 24.51 5.12
C GLY A 682 39.64 23.98 5.76
N ALA A 683 39.73 23.87 7.08
CA ALA A 683 40.93 23.37 7.76
C ALA A 683 41.24 21.90 7.44
N GLY A 684 40.19 21.09 7.27
CA GLY A 684 40.30 19.70 6.79
C GLY A 684 40.89 19.62 5.39
N ALA A 685 40.26 20.31 4.43
CA ALA A 685 40.75 20.46 3.06
C ALA A 685 42.22 20.93 3.00
N ALA A 686 42.56 21.98 3.77
CA ALA A 686 43.91 22.52 3.84
C ALA A 686 44.92 21.52 4.42
N TRP A 687 44.54 20.81 5.47
CA TRP A 687 45.39 19.79 6.09
C TRP A 687 45.60 18.59 5.17
N CYS A 688 44.53 18.07 4.54
CA CYS A 688 44.60 17.00 3.56
C CYS A 688 45.48 17.36 2.37
N THR A 689 45.34 18.58 1.83
CA THR A 689 46.14 19.05 0.69
C THR A 689 47.63 19.10 1.01
N ARG A 690 47.99 19.65 2.19
CA ARG A 690 49.39 19.72 2.63
C ARG A 690 49.99 18.35 2.94
N THR A 691 49.19 17.44 3.50
CA THR A 691 49.66 16.15 4.01
C THR A 691 49.80 15.11 2.90
N TYR A 692 48.84 15.06 1.96
CA TYR A 692 48.75 13.98 0.97
C TYR A 692 49.07 14.41 -0.46
N ALA A 693 49.26 15.71 -0.72
CA ALA A 693 49.64 16.28 -2.01
C ALA A 693 48.78 15.78 -3.19
N PRO A 694 47.45 15.99 -3.18
CA PRO A 694 46.57 15.62 -4.29
C PRO A 694 46.90 16.39 -5.57
N HIS A 695 46.37 15.94 -6.72
CA HIS A 695 46.47 16.69 -7.98
C HIS A 695 45.64 17.97 -7.88
N SER A 696 44.41 17.85 -7.40
CA SER A 696 43.53 18.98 -7.06
C SER A 696 42.66 18.63 -5.86
N TYR A 697 42.34 19.63 -5.03
CA TYR A 697 41.40 19.52 -3.91
C TYR A 697 40.39 20.67 -3.99
N VAL A 698 39.11 20.32 -4.08
CA VAL A 698 38.01 21.28 -4.14
C VAL A 698 37.13 21.10 -2.91
N GLY A 699 37.07 22.10 -2.04
CA GLY A 699 36.10 22.15 -0.94
C GLY A 699 34.84 22.90 -1.36
N ILE A 700 33.66 22.34 -1.11
CA ILE A 700 32.38 23.03 -1.35
C ILE A 700 31.59 23.25 -0.07
N ASP A 701 30.89 24.37 0.01
CA ASP A 701 29.97 24.70 1.10
C ASP A 701 28.85 25.61 0.56
N PRO A 702 27.59 25.47 1.03
CA PRO A 702 26.50 26.34 0.61
C PRO A 702 26.63 27.78 1.12
N SER A 703 27.40 28.03 2.18
CA SER A 703 27.54 29.37 2.77
C SER A 703 28.59 30.22 2.05
N ARG A 704 28.15 31.36 1.52
CA ARG A 704 29.02 32.36 0.88
C ARG A 704 30.10 32.88 1.84
N ASP A 705 29.73 33.15 3.08
CA ASP A 705 30.63 33.74 4.07
C ASP A 705 31.72 32.75 4.49
N VAL A 706 31.38 31.46 4.61
CA VAL A 706 32.32 30.38 4.91
C VAL A 706 33.35 30.24 3.79
N ILE A 707 32.92 30.23 2.52
CA ILE A 707 33.84 30.09 1.38
C ILE A 707 34.74 31.32 1.24
N ASN A 708 34.21 32.54 1.40
CA ASN A 708 35.02 33.76 1.39
C ASN A 708 36.12 33.71 2.47
N LEU A 709 35.77 33.22 3.66
CA LEU A 709 36.70 33.05 4.78
C LEU A 709 37.79 31.99 4.47
N CYS A 710 37.39 30.86 3.86
CA CYS A 710 38.30 29.81 3.41
C CYS A 710 39.30 30.33 2.37
N GLU A 711 38.82 31.08 1.37
CA GLU A 711 39.67 31.67 0.33
C GLU A 711 40.65 32.69 0.91
N GLN A 712 40.21 33.57 1.81
CA GLN A 712 41.08 34.54 2.49
C GLN A 712 42.18 33.84 3.30
N THR A 713 41.86 32.71 3.94
CA THR A 713 42.78 32.02 4.86
C THR A 713 43.75 31.08 4.14
N TYR A 714 43.29 30.40 3.10
CA TYR A 714 44.02 29.27 2.49
C TYR A 714 44.40 29.48 1.03
N SER A 715 44.16 30.66 0.45
CA SER A 715 44.52 30.98 -0.95
C SER A 715 45.98 30.74 -1.32
N THR A 716 46.90 30.73 -0.36
CA THR A 716 48.33 30.47 -0.60
C THR A 716 48.68 28.99 -0.71
N ILE A 717 47.74 28.07 -0.43
CA ILE A 717 47.97 26.63 -0.55
C ILE A 717 47.81 26.22 -2.01
N PRO A 718 48.86 25.72 -2.67
CA PRO A 718 48.74 25.27 -4.06
C PRO A 718 47.79 24.05 -4.13
N ARG A 719 47.04 23.94 -5.24
CA ARG A 719 46.12 22.84 -5.56
C ARG A 719 44.84 22.77 -4.74
N LEU A 720 44.65 23.67 -3.77
CA LEU A 720 43.41 23.82 -3.02
C LEU A 720 42.56 24.95 -3.60
N SER A 721 41.27 24.68 -3.79
CA SER A 721 40.29 25.69 -4.19
C SER A 721 38.98 25.47 -3.44
N PHE A 722 38.18 26.52 -3.33
CA PHE A 722 36.88 26.50 -2.68
C PHE A 722 35.80 26.97 -3.66
N MET A 723 34.59 26.43 -3.52
CA MET A 723 33.47 26.79 -4.38
C MET A 723 32.17 26.83 -3.57
N ILE A 724 31.37 27.86 -3.82
CA ILE A 724 30.04 27.94 -3.23
C ILE A 724 29.11 27.04 -4.04
N ALA A 725 28.64 25.97 -3.41
CA ALA A 725 27.72 25.05 -4.04
C ALA A 725 26.86 24.36 -2.99
N ASP A 726 25.57 24.27 -3.27
CA ASP A 726 24.68 23.30 -2.62
C ASP A 726 24.73 22.02 -3.46
N PRO A 727 25.05 20.85 -2.89
CA PRO A 727 25.07 19.60 -3.65
C PRO A 727 23.66 19.11 -4.04
N LYS A 728 22.58 19.79 -3.64
CA LYS A 728 21.18 19.39 -3.89
C LYS A 728 20.63 19.81 -5.27
N PRO A 729 20.97 20.95 -5.91
CA PRO A 729 20.39 21.29 -7.22
C PRO A 729 21.28 20.88 -8.41
N TYR A 730 22.60 21.09 -8.35
CA TYR A 730 23.58 20.75 -9.40
C TYR A 730 24.99 21.23 -8.98
N LEU A 731 26.03 20.40 -9.06
CA LEU A 731 27.42 20.85 -8.93
C LEU A 731 27.97 21.31 -10.29
N SER A 732 28.59 22.49 -10.34
CA SER A 732 29.23 23.03 -11.56
C SER A 732 30.58 22.35 -11.87
N LEU A 733 30.61 21.03 -11.75
CA LEU A 733 31.77 20.16 -12.01
C LEU A 733 31.47 19.25 -13.21
N GLN A 734 32.51 18.91 -13.97
CA GLN A 734 32.38 18.01 -15.10
C GLN A 734 32.01 16.59 -14.65
N ASN A 735 31.38 15.82 -15.54
CA ASN A 735 31.11 14.41 -15.27
C ASN A 735 32.43 13.65 -15.17
N GLU A 736 32.50 12.69 -14.25
CA GLU A 736 33.66 11.80 -14.07
C GLU A 736 34.99 12.56 -13.93
N SER A 737 34.99 13.66 -13.18
CA SER A 737 36.16 14.52 -12.98
C SER A 737 36.88 14.31 -11.64
N MET A 738 36.26 13.59 -10.70
CA MET A 738 36.78 13.40 -9.34
C MET A 738 37.09 11.93 -9.08
N ASP A 739 38.26 11.66 -8.50
CA ASP A 739 38.67 10.29 -8.15
C ASP A 739 38.22 9.91 -6.74
N VAL A 740 38.20 10.89 -5.83
CA VAL A 740 37.76 10.72 -4.45
C VAL A 740 36.79 11.83 -4.07
N VAL A 741 35.66 11.45 -3.48
CA VAL A 741 34.71 12.38 -2.87
C VAL A 741 34.63 12.10 -1.37
N LEU A 742 34.82 13.13 -0.56
CA LEU A 742 34.83 13.09 0.90
C LEU A 742 33.61 13.82 1.46
N SER A 743 32.98 13.25 2.48
CA SER A 743 31.86 13.87 3.20
C SER A 743 31.96 13.50 4.68
N ILE A 744 32.31 14.47 5.51
CA ILE A 744 32.48 14.29 6.96
C ILE A 744 31.42 15.14 7.66
N GLU A 745 30.52 14.49 8.39
CA GLU A 745 29.46 15.13 9.19
C GLU A 745 28.42 15.96 8.41
N THR A 746 28.51 15.96 7.08
CA THR A 746 27.60 16.56 6.09
C THR A 746 26.14 16.07 6.23
N THR A 747 25.89 14.89 6.82
CA THR A 747 24.62 14.15 6.66
C THR A 747 23.59 14.27 7.78
N ASN A 748 23.73 15.22 8.69
CA ASN A 748 22.63 15.56 9.60
C ASN A 748 21.53 16.43 8.91
N ILE A 749 21.47 16.44 7.57
CA ILE A 749 20.78 17.47 6.76
C ILE A 749 19.80 16.87 5.70
N PHE A 750 19.56 15.55 5.72
CA PHE A 750 18.58 14.93 4.81
C PHE A 750 17.29 14.58 5.54
N ASP A 751 16.37 15.54 5.61
CA ASP A 751 15.02 15.32 6.16
C ASP A 751 14.10 14.56 5.16
N GLU A 752 14.51 14.48 3.89
CA GLU A 752 13.69 13.94 2.79
C GLU A 752 14.50 13.10 1.79
N ILE A 753 13.88 12.02 1.30
CA ILE A 753 14.48 11.10 0.34
C ILE A 753 14.89 11.80 -0.96
N GLU A 754 14.13 12.79 -1.43
CA GLU A 754 14.44 13.50 -2.68
C GLU A 754 15.77 14.26 -2.60
N ALA A 755 16.13 14.80 -1.43
CA ALA A 755 17.43 15.44 -1.22
C ALA A 755 18.57 14.41 -1.28
N VAL A 756 18.36 13.22 -0.71
CA VAL A 756 19.32 12.10 -0.81
C VAL A 756 19.50 11.65 -2.26
N LYS A 757 18.40 11.53 -3.04
CA LYS A 757 18.46 11.14 -4.45
C LYS A 757 19.31 12.12 -5.26
N LYS A 758 19.06 13.42 -5.11
CA LYS A 758 19.78 14.47 -5.83
C LYS A 758 21.26 14.47 -5.46
N PHE A 759 21.57 14.40 -4.17
CA PHE A 759 22.95 14.28 -3.68
C PHE A 759 23.65 13.07 -4.29
N VAL A 760 23.08 11.87 -4.15
CA VAL A 760 23.72 10.64 -4.65
C VAL A 760 23.88 10.66 -6.17
N ASN A 761 22.91 11.18 -6.91
CA ASN A 761 23.02 11.32 -8.36
C ASN A 761 24.21 12.21 -8.75
N GLU A 762 24.37 13.35 -8.07
CA GLU A 762 25.48 14.27 -8.34
C GLU A 762 26.84 13.67 -7.96
N ILE A 763 26.95 13.01 -6.80
CA ILE A 763 28.18 12.31 -6.39
C ILE A 763 28.53 11.19 -7.39
N THR A 764 27.52 10.43 -7.83
CA THR A 764 27.70 9.41 -8.86
C THR A 764 28.16 10.01 -10.18
N ARG A 765 27.64 11.18 -10.56
CA ARG A 765 27.96 11.85 -11.82
C ARG A 765 29.39 12.38 -11.84
N VAL A 766 29.86 13.01 -10.75
CA VAL A 766 31.21 13.61 -10.69
C VAL A 766 32.32 12.58 -10.46
N LEU A 767 32.02 11.43 -9.84
CA LEU A 767 33.02 10.38 -9.61
C LEU A 767 33.44 9.66 -10.88
N THR A 768 34.73 9.43 -11.07
CA THR A 768 35.26 8.55 -12.11
C THR A 768 34.80 7.10 -11.90
N PRO A 769 34.73 6.26 -12.96
CA PRO A 769 34.52 4.83 -12.78
C PRO A 769 35.59 4.23 -11.86
N ASN A 770 35.19 3.45 -10.85
CA ASN A 770 36.02 2.98 -9.73
C ASN A 770 36.45 4.03 -8.70
N GLY A 771 36.03 5.29 -8.82
CA GLY A 771 36.27 6.32 -7.82
C GLY A 771 35.67 5.97 -6.45
N TYR A 772 36.19 6.61 -5.41
CA TYR A 772 35.83 6.36 -4.01
C TYR A 772 34.94 7.47 -3.46
N PHE A 773 33.86 7.06 -2.79
CA PHE A 773 33.09 7.97 -1.94
C PHE A 773 33.33 7.59 -0.48
N LEU A 774 33.87 8.52 0.29
CA LEU A 774 34.27 8.35 1.68
C LEU A 774 33.33 9.16 2.56
N TRP A 775 32.62 8.48 3.44
CA TRP A 775 31.58 9.10 4.25
C TRP A 775 31.78 8.80 5.73
N CYS A 776 31.50 9.80 6.57
CA CYS A 776 31.58 9.70 8.02
C CYS A 776 30.45 10.48 8.68
N GLY A 777 29.73 9.86 9.62
CA GLY A 777 28.67 10.54 10.35
C GLY A 777 27.79 9.61 11.18
N LEU A 778 26.69 10.17 11.70
CA LEU A 778 25.69 9.43 12.49
C LEU A 778 24.82 8.53 11.62
N CYS A 779 24.49 7.35 12.14
CA CYS A 779 23.62 6.35 11.53
C CYS A 779 22.83 5.57 12.58
N ASN A 780 21.97 4.66 12.10
CA ASN A 780 21.26 3.68 12.92
C ASN A 780 22.24 2.69 13.58
N LEU A 781 21.73 1.88 14.52
CA LEU A 781 22.48 0.91 15.34
C LEU A 781 23.12 -0.27 14.57
N ASP A 782 22.86 -0.37 13.28
CA ASP A 782 23.46 -1.34 12.35
C ASP A 782 24.32 -0.63 11.28
N GLY A 783 24.54 0.67 11.46
CA GLY A 783 25.15 1.57 10.49
C GLY A 783 24.36 1.73 9.20
N SER A 784 23.05 1.43 9.20
CA SER A 784 22.14 1.77 8.10
C SER A 784 21.68 3.21 8.21
N GLY A 785 21.15 3.75 7.12
CA GLY A 785 20.64 5.11 7.04
C GLY A 785 20.29 5.46 5.62
N LEU A 786 19.39 6.44 5.42
CA LEU A 786 18.85 6.78 4.10
C LEU A 786 19.90 6.90 3.00
N LEU A 787 21.02 7.57 3.29
CA LEU A 787 22.11 7.74 2.33
C LEU A 787 22.79 6.40 1.98
N ILE A 788 23.17 5.63 3.00
CA ILE A 788 23.88 4.34 2.84
C ILE A 788 22.98 3.33 2.11
N ASP A 789 21.71 3.26 2.51
CA ASP A 789 20.73 2.36 1.94
C ASP A 789 20.46 2.72 0.48
N TYR A 790 20.38 4.01 0.15
CA TYR A 790 20.18 4.47 -1.22
C TYR A 790 21.40 4.23 -2.11
N LEU A 791 22.61 4.50 -1.61
CA LEU A 791 23.88 4.24 -2.32
C LEU A 791 24.06 2.76 -2.68
N THR A 792 23.59 1.86 -1.81
CA THR A 792 23.71 0.40 -1.99
C THR A 792 22.58 -0.19 -2.82
N THR A 793 21.34 0.24 -2.64
CA THR A 793 20.16 -0.31 -3.33
C THR A 793 20.11 0.04 -4.82
N ASN A 794 20.56 1.24 -5.21
CA ASN A 794 20.54 1.68 -6.62
C ASN A 794 21.64 1.06 -7.50
N ASN A 795 22.31 0.00 -7.04
CA ASN A 795 23.34 -0.73 -7.76
C ASN A 795 24.57 0.10 -8.23
N GLY A 796 24.71 1.37 -7.83
CA GLY A 796 25.80 2.27 -8.26
C GLY A 796 27.10 2.13 -7.46
N PHE A 797 27.04 1.72 -6.19
CA PHE A 797 28.20 1.62 -5.30
C PHE A 797 28.33 0.24 -4.63
N ILE A 798 29.54 -0.08 -4.19
CA ILE A 798 29.86 -1.23 -3.34
C ILE A 798 30.52 -0.71 -2.07
N ILE A 799 30.09 -1.18 -0.90
CA ILE A 799 30.77 -0.91 0.36
C ILE A 799 32.06 -1.74 0.40
N LYS A 800 33.19 -1.06 0.53
CA LYS A 800 34.53 -1.68 0.69
C LYS A 800 34.88 -1.87 2.16
N GLU A 801 34.53 -0.90 2.98
CA GLU A 801 34.80 -0.92 4.41
C GLU A 801 33.69 -0.16 5.14
N LYS A 802 33.29 -0.66 6.30
CA LYS A 802 32.26 -0.06 7.15
C LYS A 802 32.65 -0.32 8.61
N VAL A 803 32.93 0.73 9.37
CA VAL A 803 33.46 0.63 10.74
C VAL A 803 32.70 1.55 11.68
N ASN A 804 32.22 0.99 12.79
CA ASN A 804 31.64 1.75 13.89
C ASN A 804 32.77 2.38 14.71
N ILE A 805 32.76 3.71 14.82
CA ILE A 805 33.78 4.49 15.53
C ILE A 805 33.17 5.27 16.71
N THR A 806 31.94 4.94 17.14
CA THR A 806 31.20 5.66 18.18
C THR A 806 32.00 5.84 19.46
N ARG A 807 32.68 4.78 19.94
CA ARG A 807 33.48 4.85 21.17
C ARG A 807 34.67 5.80 21.06
N ASN A 808 35.33 5.81 19.90
CA ASN A 808 36.46 6.70 19.63
C ASN A 808 36.04 8.17 19.54
N VAL A 809 34.85 8.41 18.97
CA VAL A 809 34.27 9.75 18.88
C VAL A 809 33.83 10.25 20.26
N LEU A 810 33.17 9.41 21.07
CA LEU A 810 32.83 9.74 22.46
C LEU A 810 34.08 10.10 23.28
N HIS A 811 35.15 9.31 23.15
CA HIS A 811 36.41 9.58 23.84
C HIS A 811 37.06 10.91 23.41
N ALA A 812 36.97 11.25 22.12
CA ALA A 812 37.43 12.54 21.60
C ALA A 812 36.57 13.70 22.14
N LEU A 813 35.25 13.52 22.22
CA LEU A 813 34.32 14.52 22.75
C LEU A 813 34.54 14.77 24.24
N ASP A 814 34.77 13.72 25.03
CA ASP A 814 35.13 13.83 26.44
C ASP A 814 36.41 14.64 26.62
N SER A 815 37.42 14.35 25.81
CA SER A 815 38.72 15.03 25.87
C SER A 815 38.65 16.50 25.48
N GLN A 816 37.69 16.89 24.63
CA GLN A 816 37.51 18.27 24.16
C GLN A 816 36.40 19.03 24.92
N SER A 817 35.69 18.37 25.83
CA SER A 817 34.44 18.87 26.42
C SER A 817 34.59 20.21 27.14
N ASN A 818 35.64 20.38 27.94
CA ASN A 818 35.90 21.62 28.68
C ASN A 818 36.12 22.82 27.73
N SER A 819 36.99 22.66 26.72
CA SER A 819 37.30 23.72 25.76
C SER A 819 36.06 24.16 24.96
N ARG A 820 35.22 23.21 24.54
CA ARG A 820 33.98 23.45 23.81
C ARG A 820 32.90 24.08 24.69
N ALA A 821 32.79 23.67 25.96
CA ALA A 821 31.86 24.27 26.91
C ALA A 821 32.23 25.73 27.22
N ASP A 822 33.50 26.00 27.53
CA ASP A 822 34.01 27.35 27.81
C ASP A 822 33.79 28.30 26.63
N PHE A 823 33.96 27.79 25.41
CA PHE A 823 33.69 28.53 24.18
C PHE A 823 32.20 28.95 24.09
N ILE A 824 31.30 27.99 24.28
CA ILE A 824 29.86 28.23 24.17
C ILE A 824 29.43 29.23 25.24
N ASP A 825 29.93 29.10 26.46
CA ASP A 825 29.59 29.98 27.57
C ASP A 825 30.09 31.42 27.36
N ARG A 826 31.26 31.58 26.73
CA ARG A 826 31.87 32.89 26.53
C ARG A 826 31.28 33.67 25.36
N TYR A 827 30.92 32.99 24.28
CA TYR A 827 30.62 33.65 23.00
C TYR A 827 29.18 33.45 22.49
N ILE A 828 28.47 32.44 22.96
CA ILE A 828 27.09 32.18 22.52
C ILE A 828 26.11 32.76 23.53
N GLN A 829 25.08 33.46 23.02
CA GLN A 829 24.00 34.03 23.82
C GLN A 829 23.28 32.94 24.64
N PRO A 830 22.90 33.17 25.91
CA PRO A 830 22.28 32.17 26.77
C PRO A 830 21.07 31.44 26.16
N THR A 831 20.29 32.14 25.33
CA THR A 831 19.12 31.59 24.63
C THR A 831 19.44 30.49 23.62
N ASP A 832 20.69 30.39 23.17
CA ASP A 832 21.12 29.45 22.13
C ASP A 832 22.19 28.48 22.62
N GLN A 833 22.69 28.64 23.85
CA GLN A 833 23.75 27.80 24.42
C GLN A 833 23.32 26.33 24.47
N GLU A 834 22.10 26.02 24.91
CA GLU A 834 21.58 24.65 24.98
C GLU A 834 21.64 23.94 23.61
N TYR A 835 21.19 24.62 22.56
CA TYR A 835 21.22 24.11 21.19
C TYR A 835 22.65 23.94 20.65
N CYS A 836 23.52 24.91 20.93
CA CYS A 836 24.92 24.87 20.53
C CYS A 836 25.69 23.75 21.24
N ARG A 837 25.39 23.48 22.52
CA ARG A 837 25.98 22.38 23.29
C ARG A 837 25.58 21.03 22.70
N LEU A 838 24.31 20.89 22.28
CA LEU A 838 23.80 19.70 21.60
C LEU A 838 24.58 19.42 20.30
N LEU A 839 24.76 20.44 19.44
CA LEU A 839 25.49 20.30 18.17
C LEU A 839 27.00 20.07 18.36
N ALA A 840 27.59 20.64 19.42
CA ALA A 840 28.98 20.43 19.77
C ALA A 840 29.29 19.03 20.34
N GLY A 841 28.25 18.22 20.61
CA GLY A 841 28.38 16.86 21.13
C GLY A 841 28.85 16.80 22.59
N LEU A 842 28.52 17.79 23.41
CA LEU A 842 29.01 17.84 24.79
C LEU A 842 28.38 16.75 25.70
N PRO A 843 29.12 16.22 26.68
CA PRO A 843 28.58 15.34 27.70
C PRO A 843 27.35 15.94 28.42
N GLY A 844 26.35 15.11 28.69
CA GLY A 844 25.07 15.53 29.30
C GLY A 844 24.07 16.14 28.32
N THR A 845 24.38 16.15 27.01
CA THR A 845 23.40 16.44 25.97
C THR A 845 22.75 15.15 25.48
N GLN A 846 21.49 15.24 25.06
CA GLN A 846 20.72 14.07 24.63
C GLN A 846 21.38 13.31 23.47
N LEU A 847 22.08 14.01 22.57
CA LEU A 847 22.82 13.43 21.46
C LEU A 847 24.02 12.59 21.94
N TYR A 848 24.80 13.13 22.87
CA TYR A 848 25.90 12.41 23.51
C TYR A 848 25.38 11.19 24.29
N ASP A 849 24.33 11.36 25.09
CA ASP A 849 23.73 10.29 25.89
C ASP A 849 23.16 9.17 25.01
N ASN A 850 22.57 9.51 23.85
CA ASN A 850 22.10 8.54 22.88
C ASN A 850 23.25 7.70 22.32
N MET A 851 24.40 8.31 21.99
CA MET A 851 25.58 7.55 21.56
C MET A 851 26.15 6.68 22.68
N GLN A 852 26.26 7.22 23.90
CA GLN A 852 26.78 6.49 25.06
C GLN A 852 25.92 5.28 25.42
N GLN A 853 24.60 5.39 25.29
CA GLN A 853 23.63 4.33 25.61
C GLN A 853 23.36 3.37 24.44
N GLY A 854 24.07 3.51 23.31
CA GLY A 854 23.86 2.67 22.13
C GLY A 854 22.48 2.86 21.50
N ARG A 855 21.95 4.09 21.52
CA ARG A 855 20.71 4.52 20.85
C ARG A 855 20.99 5.29 19.55
N ALA A 856 22.22 5.72 19.32
CA ALA A 856 22.74 6.25 18.07
C ALA A 856 24.18 5.76 17.87
N GLU A 857 24.64 5.64 16.64
CA GLU A 857 26.02 5.23 16.34
C GLU A 857 26.66 6.14 15.31
N TYR A 858 27.98 6.26 15.40
CA TYR A 858 28.81 7.07 14.53
C TYR A 858 29.71 6.13 13.70
N TRP A 859 29.60 6.20 12.37
CA TRP A 859 30.19 5.26 11.44
C TRP A 859 31.06 5.95 10.40
N ARG A 860 32.14 5.27 9.97
CA ARG A 860 32.86 5.58 8.74
C ARG A 860 32.63 4.50 7.70
N VAL A 861 32.39 4.90 6.45
CA VAL A 861 32.05 4.01 5.34
C VAL A 861 32.81 4.40 4.08
N VAL A 862 33.44 3.40 3.46
CA VAL A 862 34.17 3.53 2.19
C VAL A 862 33.33 2.88 1.10
N PHE A 863 32.87 3.68 0.15
CA PHE A 863 32.15 3.23 -1.03
C PHE A 863 33.05 3.27 -2.26
N ARG A 864 32.83 2.34 -3.19
CA ARG A 864 33.47 2.33 -4.51
C ARG A 864 32.41 2.30 -5.61
N LYS A 865 32.50 3.22 -6.58
CA LYS A 865 31.59 3.27 -7.73
C LYS A 865 31.77 2.04 -8.63
N LYS A 866 30.68 1.36 -8.99
CA LYS A 866 30.71 0.19 -9.88
C LYS A 866 31.04 0.61 -11.31
N THR A 867 31.83 -0.19 -12.02
CA THR A 867 32.00 -0.05 -13.47
C THR A 867 30.77 -0.60 -14.19
N THR A 868 29.99 0.27 -14.82
CA THR A 868 28.96 -0.15 -15.77
C THR A 868 29.63 -0.74 -17.01
N LYS A 869 29.82 -2.06 -17.08
CA LYS A 869 29.90 -2.72 -18.38
C LYS A 869 28.52 -2.55 -19.01
N LYS A 870 28.39 -1.69 -20.01
CA LYS A 870 27.30 -1.81 -20.99
C LYS A 870 27.49 -3.16 -21.67
N THR A 871 26.88 -4.21 -21.15
CA THR A 871 26.64 -5.42 -21.92
C THR A 871 25.65 -5.03 -23.01
N PRO A 872 25.99 -5.13 -24.31
CA PRO A 872 24.99 -4.96 -25.34
C PRO A 872 23.92 -6.02 -25.12
N ILE A 873 22.67 -5.60 -25.04
CA ILE A 873 21.52 -6.49 -25.07
C ILE A 873 21.56 -7.16 -26.46
N VAL A 874 21.79 -8.47 -26.49
CA VAL A 874 21.58 -9.34 -27.66
C VAL A 874 20.35 -10.19 -27.38
#